data_AF-A0A7C7YM59-F1
#
_entry.id   AF-A0A7C7YM59-F1
#
_cell.length_a   1.000
_cell.length_b   1.000
_cell.length_c   1.000
_cell.angle_alpha   90.00
_cell.angle_beta   90.00
_cell.angle_gamma   90.00
#
_symmetry.space_group_name_H-M   'P 1'
#
loop_
_entity.id
_entity.type
_entity.pdbx_description
1 polymer ?
#
loop_
_entity_poly.entity_id
_entity_poly.type
_entity_poly.pdbx_seq_one_letter_code
_entity_poly.pdbx_strand_id
1 'polypeptide(L)'
;MVAVKYPGLPTTSDGSGHIVHIEINITEGSCAYPITSSTSMAVGYGAAVANGKENLWGTKLIFIQPESEHSSASAAEGYALAGGRVTNFTSGQGLILMKEVLYVISGKRLPVVFHIGSRALTSQSLNVHAGHDDIMGAADCGWGIVFARNAQEAGDLALISRRAAEASSTPFFNVQDGFLTTHTIENVLFCEPELMKEFVGNPADHLRNLMDPYNPVMSGVVQNQDSYMKGKIAQRHFTSLVKPALKEAMESFTELTGRKYDFIDSYKMEDAEYAIIGIGSMIETATTVVDHLRSLGRKVGCVHVTCFRPFPSAELAAAVSACKAVAVLERLDDPLSQSNPLTVEFKASIADAMQGSVGFPSLTSMPKIHSGSYGLGSRDVTSGDIIAVYDMLESAENPRYFSLGIDHPTALASIAGFDGRPKGSFSMRGHSVGGFGSVTTNKIIATVSEDLFGKTVQAYPKYGSEKKGLPTNFYLTIADERIMIHHELDILDFIAVQDVNAFLTGNPLQGLCDNGTIFIQSNKASDEEFWNCLPAESCREMIERGIKVLWLDTAKIAREVSSRPDLVVRMQGIVLLGIFLRSTPFAANTSEDELYPAIEKSLRKYFGKKGEQVVQDNLTCVKRGFSEVRQIDSNTMTIMEVE
;
A
#
# COMPACT_ATOMS: atom_id res chain seq x y z
N MET A 1 -5.60 -7.90 28.09
CA MET A 1 -6.12 -8.15 26.74
C MET A 1 -6.99 -9.39 26.80
N VAL A 2 -8.22 -9.32 26.28
CA VAL A 2 -9.05 -10.52 26.09
C VAL A 2 -8.35 -11.38 25.04
N ALA A 3 -8.15 -12.66 25.31
CA ALA A 3 -7.58 -13.57 24.32
C ALA A 3 -8.55 -13.66 23.13
N VAL A 4 -8.11 -13.17 21.96
CA VAL A 4 -8.86 -13.29 20.71
C VAL A 4 -8.64 -14.68 20.12
N LYS A 5 -9.64 -15.21 19.41
CA LYS A 5 -9.60 -16.58 18.88
C LYS A 5 -8.58 -16.72 17.74
N TYR A 6 -8.49 -15.69 16.90
CA TYR A 6 -7.64 -15.66 15.72
C TYR A 6 -6.78 -14.38 15.72
N PRO A 7 -5.65 -14.38 16.45
CA PRO A 7 -4.78 -13.21 16.54
C PRO A 7 -4.10 -12.84 15.20
N GLY A 8 -4.06 -13.77 14.24
CA GLY A 8 -3.35 -13.65 12.97
C GLY A 8 -1.93 -14.19 13.04
N LEU A 9 -1.37 -14.50 11.87
CA LEU A 9 -0.02 -15.03 11.68
C LEU A 9 0.95 -13.88 11.38
N PRO A 10 1.89 -13.55 12.29
CA PRO A 10 2.86 -12.48 12.06
C PRO A 10 3.75 -12.77 10.85
N THR A 11 3.85 -11.81 9.95
CA THR A 11 4.78 -11.84 8.82
C THR A 11 4.99 -10.44 8.26
N THR A 12 6.14 -10.21 7.64
CA THR A 12 6.32 -9.11 6.71
C THR A 12 5.67 -9.41 5.34
N SER A 13 4.79 -8.54 4.84
CA SER A 13 4.19 -8.63 3.49
C SER A 13 3.73 -7.27 2.93
N ASP A 14 3.40 -7.22 1.65
CA ASP A 14 2.72 -6.08 1.01
C ASP A 14 1.23 -6.35 0.84
N GLY A 15 0.44 -5.32 0.50
CA GLY A 15 -1.01 -5.46 0.36
C GLY A 15 -1.41 -6.46 -0.74
N SER A 16 -0.61 -6.57 -1.81
CA SER A 16 -0.82 -7.59 -2.85
C SER A 16 -0.61 -9.00 -2.30
N GLY A 17 0.47 -9.22 -1.55
CA GLY A 17 0.81 -10.50 -0.95
C GLY A 17 -0.25 -10.96 0.05
N HIS A 18 -0.80 -10.05 0.84
CA HIS A 18 -1.86 -10.36 1.78
C HIS A 18 -3.16 -10.77 1.07
N ILE A 19 -3.59 -10.04 0.04
CA ILE A 19 -4.76 -10.43 -0.77
C ILE A 19 -4.55 -11.80 -1.43
N VAL A 20 -3.36 -12.06 -2.00
CA VAL A 20 -3.04 -13.37 -2.58
C VAL A 20 -3.16 -14.47 -1.54
N HIS A 21 -2.66 -14.26 -0.31
CA HIS A 21 -2.80 -15.23 0.78
C HIS A 21 -4.26 -15.56 1.07
N ILE A 22 -5.16 -14.57 1.08
CA ILE A 22 -6.60 -14.81 1.27
C ILE A 22 -7.17 -15.62 0.09
N GLU A 23 -7.03 -15.09 -1.12
CA GLU A 23 -7.77 -15.59 -2.28
C GLU A 23 -7.36 -17.01 -2.66
N ILE A 24 -6.06 -17.35 -2.62
CA ILE A 24 -5.61 -18.72 -2.92
C ILE A 24 -6.13 -19.77 -1.93
N ASN A 25 -6.61 -19.36 -0.75
CA ASN A 25 -7.17 -20.26 0.25
C ASN A 25 -8.69 -20.36 0.14
N ILE A 26 -9.39 -19.29 -0.27
CA ILE A 26 -10.86 -19.26 -0.20
C ILE A 26 -11.59 -19.34 -1.54
N THR A 27 -10.93 -19.12 -2.67
CA THR A 27 -11.59 -19.15 -4.00
C THR A 27 -11.38 -20.47 -4.73
N GLU A 28 -12.09 -20.62 -5.84
CA GLU A 28 -11.95 -21.77 -6.73
C GLU A 28 -11.28 -21.36 -8.05
N GLY A 29 -11.45 -20.11 -8.46
CA GLY A 29 -10.86 -19.59 -9.68
C GLY A 29 -10.50 -18.11 -9.63
N SER A 30 -9.56 -17.72 -10.48
CA SER A 30 -9.28 -16.33 -10.79
C SER A 30 -9.28 -16.14 -12.31
N CYS A 31 -9.95 -15.08 -12.77
CA CYS A 31 -9.86 -14.61 -14.15
C CYS A 31 -9.19 -13.24 -14.13
N ALA A 32 -7.99 -13.08 -14.71
CA ALA A 32 -7.26 -11.82 -14.61
C ALA A 32 -6.47 -11.52 -15.88
N TYR A 33 -6.22 -10.23 -16.12
CA TYR A 33 -5.35 -9.75 -17.19
C TYR A 33 -4.28 -8.83 -16.57
N PRO A 34 -3.01 -8.92 -16.99
CA PRO A 34 -1.93 -8.20 -16.34
C PRO A 34 -2.00 -6.69 -16.60
N ILE A 35 -2.14 -5.92 -15.52
CA ILE A 35 -2.01 -4.47 -15.52
C ILE A 35 -1.32 -4.01 -14.23
N THR A 36 -0.30 -3.16 -14.34
CA THR A 36 0.35 -2.56 -13.17
C THR A 36 -0.66 -1.64 -12.47
N SER A 37 -0.83 -1.67 -11.13
CA SER A 37 -0.01 -2.37 -10.13
C SER A 37 -0.57 -3.72 -9.64
N SER A 38 -1.73 -4.17 -10.14
CA SER A 38 -2.37 -5.42 -9.70
C SER A 38 -1.73 -6.71 -10.23
N THR A 39 -0.85 -6.63 -11.23
CA THR A 39 -0.16 -7.79 -11.82
C THR A 39 0.48 -8.73 -10.78
N SER A 40 1.03 -8.19 -9.69
CA SER A 40 1.63 -8.97 -8.59
C SER A 40 0.64 -9.97 -8.00
N MET A 41 -0.64 -9.58 -7.84
CA MET A 41 -1.68 -10.45 -7.30
C MET A 41 -2.02 -11.60 -8.25
N ALA A 42 -2.18 -11.30 -9.55
CA ALA A 42 -2.43 -12.30 -10.58
C ALA A 42 -1.26 -13.29 -10.70
N VAL A 43 -0.01 -12.81 -10.64
CA VAL A 43 1.19 -13.66 -10.64
C VAL A 43 1.24 -14.55 -9.40
N GLY A 44 0.92 -14.00 -8.22
CA GLY A 44 0.88 -14.77 -6.97
C GLY A 44 -0.16 -15.89 -7.01
N TYR A 45 -1.36 -15.60 -7.48
CA TYR A 45 -2.42 -16.60 -7.65
C TYR A 45 -2.04 -17.65 -8.70
N GLY A 46 -1.57 -17.22 -9.88
CA GLY A 46 -1.12 -18.12 -10.95
C GLY A 46 0.02 -19.04 -10.51
N ALA A 47 0.94 -18.55 -9.66
CA ALA A 47 1.97 -19.38 -9.06
C ALA A 47 1.39 -20.44 -8.11
N ALA A 48 0.35 -20.12 -7.34
CA ALA A 48 -0.33 -21.11 -6.51
C ALA A 48 -0.98 -22.22 -7.36
N VAL A 49 -1.65 -21.85 -8.45
CA VAL A 49 -2.22 -22.80 -9.42
C VAL A 49 -1.14 -23.70 -10.03
N ALA A 50 -0.04 -23.11 -10.51
CA ALA A 50 1.07 -23.86 -11.10
C ALA A 50 1.73 -24.86 -10.13
N ASN A 51 1.68 -24.58 -8.83
CA ASN A 51 2.17 -25.49 -7.78
C ASN A 51 1.12 -26.52 -7.33
N GLY A 52 -0.04 -26.59 -7.99
CA GLY A 52 -1.09 -27.57 -7.67
C GLY A 52 -1.81 -27.29 -6.35
N LYS A 53 -1.87 -26.02 -5.91
CA LYS A 53 -2.55 -25.66 -4.67
C LYS A 53 -4.05 -25.96 -4.76
N GLU A 54 -4.57 -26.52 -3.66
CA GLU A 54 -6.00 -26.67 -3.40
C GLU A 54 -6.44 -25.60 -2.38
N ASN A 55 -7.70 -25.17 -2.48
CA ASN A 55 -8.30 -24.28 -1.51
C ASN A 55 -8.63 -25.02 -0.19
N LEU A 56 -9.21 -24.31 0.78
CA LEU A 56 -9.50 -24.83 2.11
C LEU A 56 -10.48 -26.03 2.14
N TRP A 57 -11.20 -26.29 1.04
CA TRP A 57 -12.16 -27.39 0.88
C TRP A 57 -11.70 -28.46 -0.12
N GLY A 58 -10.44 -28.43 -0.55
CA GLY A 58 -9.87 -29.44 -1.45
C GLY A 58 -10.18 -29.20 -2.94
N THR A 59 -10.75 -28.06 -3.31
CA THR A 59 -10.96 -27.70 -4.72
C THR A 59 -9.65 -27.20 -5.32
N LYS A 60 -9.22 -27.77 -6.44
CA LYS A 60 -8.05 -27.29 -7.20
C LYS A 60 -8.33 -25.92 -7.79
N LEU A 61 -7.38 -25.00 -7.58
CA LEU A 61 -7.49 -23.64 -8.09
C LEU A 61 -7.35 -23.60 -9.62
N ILE A 62 -8.12 -22.72 -10.27
CA ILE A 62 -8.02 -22.43 -11.70
C ILE A 62 -7.58 -20.97 -11.91
N PHE A 63 -6.70 -20.73 -12.88
CA PHE A 63 -6.33 -19.39 -13.32
C PHE A 63 -6.56 -19.24 -14.84
N ILE A 64 -7.36 -18.26 -15.23
CA ILE A 64 -7.66 -17.97 -16.64
C ILE A 64 -7.11 -16.57 -16.96
N GLN A 65 -6.31 -16.49 -18.02
CA GLN A 65 -5.83 -15.23 -18.60
C GLN A 65 -6.42 -15.04 -20.01
N PRO A 66 -7.48 -14.23 -20.15
CA PRO A 66 -8.03 -13.86 -21.46
C PRO A 66 -7.14 -12.84 -22.21
N GLU A 67 -7.68 -12.27 -23.29
CA GLU A 67 -6.99 -11.30 -24.14
C GLU A 67 -7.09 -9.85 -23.66
N SER A 68 -8.01 -9.53 -22.73
CA SER A 68 -8.22 -8.19 -22.15
C SER A 68 -8.90 -8.23 -20.78
N GLU A 69 -8.93 -7.10 -20.08
CA GLU A 69 -9.69 -6.91 -18.84
C GLU A 69 -11.20 -7.04 -19.04
N HIS A 70 -11.74 -6.59 -20.17
CA HIS A 70 -13.15 -6.79 -20.50
C HIS A 70 -13.49 -8.29 -20.46
N SER A 71 -12.71 -9.09 -21.17
CA SER A 71 -12.91 -10.55 -21.25
C SER A 71 -12.56 -11.26 -19.94
N SER A 72 -11.65 -10.72 -19.12
CA SER A 72 -11.39 -11.25 -17.79
C SER A 72 -12.57 -11.03 -16.84
N ALA A 73 -13.24 -9.88 -16.90
CA ALA A 73 -14.49 -9.67 -16.18
C ALA A 73 -15.62 -10.58 -16.70
N SER A 74 -15.77 -10.74 -18.02
CA SER A 74 -16.79 -11.64 -18.60
C SER A 74 -16.55 -13.11 -18.25
N ALA A 75 -15.29 -13.54 -18.20
CA ALA A 75 -14.94 -14.89 -17.75
C ALA A 75 -15.28 -15.09 -16.26
N ALA A 76 -14.99 -14.10 -15.40
CA ALA A 76 -15.39 -14.13 -13.99
C ALA A 76 -16.92 -14.14 -13.83
N GLU A 77 -17.65 -13.37 -14.63
CA GLU A 77 -19.11 -13.41 -14.67
C GLU A 77 -19.63 -14.82 -14.98
N GLY A 78 -19.11 -15.46 -16.03
CA GLY A 78 -19.47 -16.82 -16.41
C GLY A 78 -19.15 -17.85 -15.32
N TYR A 79 -17.99 -17.72 -14.67
CA TYR A 79 -17.57 -18.59 -13.58
C TYR A 79 -18.54 -18.48 -12.38
N ALA A 80 -18.87 -17.24 -11.99
CA ALA A 80 -19.82 -16.99 -10.90
C ALA A 80 -21.24 -17.44 -11.24
N LEU A 81 -21.67 -17.29 -12.50
CA LEU A 81 -22.96 -17.81 -12.97
C LEU A 81 -23.08 -19.33 -12.82
N ALA A 82 -21.97 -20.05 -12.99
CA ALA A 82 -21.89 -21.50 -12.77
C ALA A 82 -21.79 -21.89 -11.29
N GLY A 83 -21.97 -20.94 -10.36
CA GLY A 83 -21.98 -21.17 -8.91
C GLY A 83 -20.60 -21.17 -8.24
N GLY A 84 -19.54 -20.86 -8.99
CA GLY A 84 -18.18 -20.89 -8.46
C GLY A 84 -17.76 -19.59 -7.77
N ARG A 85 -16.97 -19.70 -6.71
CA ARG A 85 -16.34 -18.53 -6.04
C ARG A 85 -15.11 -18.08 -6.82
N VAL A 86 -15.22 -16.92 -7.46
CA VAL A 86 -14.19 -16.35 -8.34
C VAL A 86 -13.68 -14.99 -7.85
N THR A 87 -12.46 -14.67 -8.25
CA THR A 87 -11.78 -13.39 -8.01
C THR A 87 -11.15 -12.80 -9.26
N ASN A 88 -10.83 -11.50 -9.23
CA ASN A 88 -10.15 -10.78 -10.31
C ASN A 88 -9.24 -9.70 -9.71
N PHE A 89 -8.16 -9.37 -10.43
CA PHE A 89 -7.16 -8.39 -10.04
C PHE A 89 -6.99 -7.38 -11.18
N THR A 90 -7.29 -6.10 -10.94
CA THR A 90 -7.18 -5.06 -11.98
C THR A 90 -6.77 -3.70 -11.41
N SER A 91 -6.51 -2.72 -12.29
CA SER A 91 -6.07 -1.37 -11.97
C SER A 91 -6.32 -0.44 -13.17
N GLY A 92 -6.49 0.86 -12.93
CA GLY A 92 -6.42 1.89 -13.96
C GLY A 92 -7.36 1.64 -15.15
N GLN A 93 -6.80 1.74 -16.36
CA GLN A 93 -7.53 1.54 -17.62
C GLN A 93 -8.23 0.18 -17.71
N GLY A 94 -7.67 -0.85 -17.06
CA GLY A 94 -8.25 -2.17 -17.01
C GLY A 94 -9.62 -2.18 -16.34
N LEU A 95 -9.78 -1.45 -15.22
CA LEU A 95 -11.05 -1.34 -14.52
C LEU A 95 -12.11 -0.62 -15.37
N ILE A 96 -11.73 0.45 -16.05
CA ILE A 96 -12.62 1.19 -16.95
C ILE A 96 -13.04 0.32 -18.15
N LEU A 97 -12.13 -0.49 -18.68
CA LEU A 97 -12.42 -1.44 -19.75
C LEU A 97 -13.42 -2.53 -19.31
N MET A 98 -13.49 -2.85 -18.01
CA MET A 98 -14.50 -3.76 -17.45
C MET A 98 -15.89 -3.13 -17.29
N LYS A 99 -16.04 -1.80 -17.35
CA LYS A 99 -17.21 -1.06 -16.83
C LYS A 99 -18.55 -1.60 -17.34
N GLU A 100 -18.65 -1.95 -18.62
CA GLU A 100 -19.86 -2.57 -19.19
C GLU A 100 -20.24 -3.88 -18.48
N VAL A 101 -19.26 -4.77 -18.31
CA VAL A 101 -19.44 -6.08 -17.66
C VAL A 101 -19.75 -5.93 -16.17
N LEU A 102 -19.18 -4.92 -15.50
CA LEU A 102 -19.45 -4.65 -14.08
C LEU A 102 -20.94 -4.39 -13.81
N TYR A 103 -21.63 -3.67 -14.71
CA TYR A 103 -23.08 -3.48 -14.64
C TYR A 103 -23.85 -4.81 -14.77
N VAL A 104 -23.36 -5.72 -15.63
CA VAL A 104 -23.97 -7.04 -15.83
C VAL A 104 -23.80 -7.92 -14.60
N ILE A 105 -22.58 -8.01 -14.05
CA ILE A 105 -22.27 -8.77 -12.82
C ILE A 105 -23.15 -8.31 -11.66
N SER A 106 -23.21 -6.99 -11.42
CA SER A 106 -24.11 -6.43 -10.40
C SER A 106 -25.56 -6.76 -10.75
N GLY A 107 -26.02 -6.48 -11.98
CA GLY A 107 -27.38 -6.74 -12.42
C GLY A 107 -27.86 -8.17 -12.19
N LYS A 108 -26.98 -9.15 -12.40
CA LYS A 108 -27.21 -10.59 -12.19
C LYS A 108 -27.04 -11.03 -10.73
N ARG A 109 -26.69 -10.12 -9.81
CA ARG A 109 -26.57 -10.34 -8.37
C ARG A 109 -25.53 -11.42 -8.02
N LEU A 110 -24.39 -11.36 -8.72
CA LEU A 110 -23.27 -12.27 -8.54
C LEU A 110 -22.34 -11.74 -7.43
N PRO A 111 -22.11 -12.48 -6.34
CA PRO A 111 -21.35 -12.01 -5.18
C PRO A 111 -19.82 -12.15 -5.37
N VAL A 112 -19.29 -11.62 -6.47
CA VAL A 112 -17.84 -11.63 -6.73
C VAL A 112 -17.13 -10.50 -6.00
N VAL A 113 -15.86 -10.69 -5.67
CA VAL A 113 -14.99 -9.63 -5.14
C VAL A 113 -13.83 -9.43 -6.11
N PHE A 114 -13.65 -8.19 -6.56
CA PHE A 114 -12.52 -7.78 -7.40
C PHE A 114 -11.57 -6.91 -6.57
N HIS A 115 -10.27 -7.17 -6.69
CA HIS A 115 -9.23 -6.46 -5.96
C HIS A 115 -8.57 -5.42 -6.85
N ILE A 116 -8.62 -4.16 -6.39
CA ILE A 116 -8.22 -3.00 -7.18
C ILE A 116 -6.95 -2.40 -6.57
N GLY A 117 -5.85 -2.43 -7.32
CA GLY A 117 -4.69 -1.58 -7.05
C GLY A 117 -4.92 -0.21 -7.67
N SER A 118 -5.66 0.66 -6.99
CA SER A 118 -6.20 1.91 -7.54
C SER A 118 -5.09 2.76 -8.13
N ARG A 119 -5.26 3.11 -9.42
CA ARG A 119 -4.24 3.70 -10.27
C ARG A 119 -4.82 4.84 -11.09
N ALA A 120 -4.00 5.87 -11.28
CA ALA A 120 -4.31 6.99 -12.15
C ALA A 120 -4.60 6.54 -13.59
N LEU A 121 -5.71 7.01 -14.14
CA LEU A 121 -6.09 6.87 -15.53
C LEU A 121 -5.21 7.76 -16.39
N THR A 122 -4.76 7.18 -17.49
CA THR A 122 -4.20 7.92 -18.63
C THR A 122 -5.19 8.96 -19.13
N SER A 123 -4.87 10.24 -18.93
CA SER A 123 -5.60 11.40 -19.43
C SER A 123 -4.67 12.27 -20.29
N GLN A 124 -4.08 13.36 -19.76
CA GLN A 124 -3.07 14.14 -20.48
C GLN A 124 -1.76 13.37 -20.71
N SER A 125 -1.50 12.37 -19.86
CA SER A 125 -0.35 11.49 -19.96
C SER A 125 -0.64 10.17 -19.24
N LEU A 126 0.13 9.12 -19.55
CA LEU A 126 0.04 7.84 -18.86
C LEU A 126 0.78 7.91 -17.52
N ASN A 127 0.13 7.45 -16.46
CA ASN A 127 0.76 7.23 -15.17
C ASN A 127 0.43 5.80 -14.69
N VAL A 128 1.42 5.10 -14.12
CA VAL A 128 1.26 3.74 -13.60
C VAL A 128 0.92 3.71 -12.11
N HIS A 129 1.06 4.83 -11.43
CA HIS A 129 1.02 4.98 -10.00
C HIS A 129 -0.37 5.33 -9.45
N ALA A 130 -0.48 5.50 -8.13
CA ALA A 130 -1.77 5.65 -7.44
C ALA A 130 -2.58 6.84 -7.96
N GLY A 131 -3.87 6.62 -8.13
CA GLY A 131 -4.91 7.60 -8.39
C GLY A 131 -6.24 6.92 -8.13
N HIS A 132 -7.24 7.64 -7.62
CA HIS A 132 -8.55 7.08 -7.31
C HIS A 132 -9.57 7.28 -8.44
N ASP A 133 -9.16 7.92 -9.53
CA ASP A 133 -10.01 8.21 -10.67
C ASP A 133 -10.47 6.94 -11.42
N ASP A 134 -9.73 5.83 -11.35
CA ASP A 134 -10.18 4.55 -11.90
C ASP A 134 -11.41 4.00 -11.17
N ILE A 135 -11.32 3.87 -9.84
CA ILE A 135 -12.40 3.35 -9.00
C ILE A 135 -13.58 4.32 -8.97
N MET A 136 -13.33 5.64 -8.91
CA MET A 136 -14.41 6.63 -9.00
C MET A 136 -15.08 6.60 -10.38
N GLY A 137 -14.33 6.30 -11.44
CA GLY A 137 -14.85 6.05 -12.79
C GLY A 137 -15.78 4.82 -12.89
N ALA A 138 -15.76 3.92 -11.91
CA ALA A 138 -16.60 2.71 -11.84
C ALA A 138 -17.55 2.69 -10.63
N ALA A 139 -17.66 3.78 -9.86
CA ALA A 139 -18.43 3.83 -8.61
C ALA A 139 -19.96 3.74 -8.80
N ASP A 140 -20.43 3.95 -10.03
CA ASP A 140 -21.83 3.92 -10.45
C ASP A 140 -22.32 2.52 -10.88
N CYS A 141 -21.44 1.51 -10.93
CA CYS A 141 -21.75 0.17 -11.40
C CYS A 141 -22.65 -0.66 -10.45
N GLY A 142 -22.99 -0.13 -9.26
CA GLY A 142 -23.81 -0.82 -8.27
C GLY A 142 -23.05 -1.92 -7.50
N TRP A 143 -21.79 -1.66 -7.17
CA TRP A 143 -20.90 -2.52 -6.38
C TRP A 143 -20.71 -1.94 -4.98
N GLY A 144 -20.46 -2.79 -3.99
CA GLY A 144 -19.88 -2.35 -2.72
C GLY A 144 -18.44 -1.90 -2.94
N ILE A 145 -17.97 -0.88 -2.22
CA ILE A 145 -16.62 -0.33 -2.38
C ILE A 145 -16.04 -0.05 -1.00
N VAL A 146 -14.98 -0.77 -0.67
CA VAL A 146 -14.21 -0.56 0.55
C VAL A 146 -12.75 -0.27 0.21
N PHE A 147 -12.13 0.61 1.00
CA PHE A 147 -10.75 1.07 0.82
C PHE A 147 -9.91 0.70 2.03
N ALA A 148 -8.80 0.02 1.76
CA ALA A 148 -7.74 -0.22 2.73
C ALA A 148 -6.79 0.98 2.77
N ARG A 149 -6.38 1.39 3.98
CA ARG A 149 -5.33 2.40 4.14
C ARG A 149 -3.91 1.83 4.26
N ASN A 150 -3.75 0.52 4.42
CA ASN A 150 -2.45 -0.14 4.64
C ASN A 150 -2.49 -1.63 4.22
N ALA A 151 -1.35 -2.33 4.29
CA ALA A 151 -1.25 -3.72 3.85
C ALA A 151 -2.04 -4.71 4.73
N GLN A 152 -2.24 -4.40 6.01
CA GLN A 152 -3.09 -5.20 6.91
C GLN A 152 -4.55 -5.16 6.45
N GLU A 153 -5.09 -3.96 6.27
CA GLU A 153 -6.48 -3.75 5.88
C GLU A 153 -6.78 -4.30 4.50
N ALA A 154 -5.81 -4.27 3.56
CA ALA A 154 -6.01 -4.82 2.22
C ALA A 154 -6.40 -6.31 2.24
N GLY A 155 -5.80 -7.10 3.13
CA GLY A 155 -6.14 -8.51 3.33
C GLY A 155 -7.39 -8.72 4.19
N ASP A 156 -7.53 -8.00 5.29
CA ASP A 156 -8.70 -8.14 6.17
C ASP A 156 -10.00 -7.76 5.44
N LEU A 157 -9.99 -6.64 4.68
CA LEU A 157 -11.12 -6.19 3.87
C LEU A 157 -11.41 -7.13 2.69
N ALA A 158 -10.45 -7.96 2.24
CA ALA A 158 -10.73 -9.00 1.25
C ALA A 158 -11.73 -10.02 1.78
N LEU A 159 -11.53 -10.50 3.02
CA LEU A 159 -12.45 -11.43 3.68
C LEU A 159 -13.78 -10.76 4.05
N ILE A 160 -13.74 -9.56 4.64
CA ILE A 160 -14.94 -8.81 5.02
C ILE A 160 -15.82 -8.56 3.78
N SER A 161 -15.22 -8.11 2.67
CA SER A 161 -15.93 -7.90 1.41
C SER A 161 -16.53 -9.19 0.86
N ARG A 162 -15.83 -10.33 0.98
CA ARG A 162 -16.33 -11.63 0.52
C ARG A 162 -17.59 -12.04 1.29
N ARG A 163 -17.54 -12.00 2.61
CA ARG A 163 -18.70 -12.35 3.46
C ARG A 163 -19.89 -11.41 3.17
N ALA A 164 -19.63 -10.10 3.09
CA ALA A 164 -20.66 -9.11 2.77
C ALA A 164 -21.26 -9.30 1.37
N ALA A 165 -20.42 -9.61 0.37
CA ALA A 165 -20.86 -9.86 -1.00
C ALA A 165 -21.81 -11.06 -1.07
N GLU A 166 -21.43 -12.17 -0.44
CA GLU A 166 -22.20 -13.42 -0.45
C GLU A 166 -23.52 -13.28 0.32
N ALA A 167 -23.51 -12.63 1.49
CA ALA A 167 -24.70 -12.38 2.28
C ALA A 167 -25.70 -11.42 1.61
N SER A 168 -25.21 -10.44 0.82
CA SER A 168 -26.06 -9.44 0.14
C SER A 168 -26.34 -9.74 -1.33
N SER A 169 -25.73 -10.79 -1.90
CA SER A 169 -25.77 -11.07 -3.35
C SER A 169 -25.39 -9.86 -4.22
N THR A 170 -24.44 -9.07 -3.75
CA THR A 170 -23.95 -7.86 -4.42
C THR A 170 -22.44 -7.95 -4.54
N PRO A 171 -21.86 -7.66 -5.71
CA PRO A 171 -20.41 -7.72 -5.87
C PRO A 171 -19.69 -6.56 -5.15
N PHE A 172 -18.42 -6.75 -4.82
CA PHE A 172 -17.60 -5.78 -4.08
C PHE A 172 -16.26 -5.49 -4.76
N PHE A 173 -15.83 -4.24 -4.68
CA PHE A 173 -14.44 -3.82 -4.87
C PHE A 173 -13.75 -3.74 -3.52
N ASN A 174 -12.65 -4.49 -3.37
CA ASN A 174 -11.68 -4.29 -2.30
C ASN A 174 -10.51 -3.48 -2.86
N VAL A 175 -10.38 -2.23 -2.43
CA VAL A 175 -9.51 -1.23 -3.05
C VAL A 175 -8.33 -0.90 -2.14
N GLN A 176 -7.15 -0.74 -2.73
CA GLN A 176 -5.94 -0.27 -2.05
C GLN A 176 -5.14 0.66 -2.97
N ASP A 177 -4.34 1.57 -2.41
CA ASP A 177 -3.56 2.52 -3.21
C ASP A 177 -2.45 1.80 -4.00
N GLY A 178 -2.40 2.03 -5.32
CA GLY A 178 -1.39 1.45 -6.20
C GLY A 178 0.03 1.89 -5.83
N PHE A 179 0.95 0.93 -5.73
CA PHE A 179 2.31 1.05 -5.18
C PHE A 179 2.36 1.41 -3.69
N LEU A 180 1.65 2.45 -3.25
CA LEU A 180 1.68 2.96 -1.87
C LEU A 180 1.12 1.96 -0.84
N THR A 181 0.30 1.00 -1.28
CA THR A 181 -0.15 -0.12 -0.46
C THR A 181 0.12 -1.46 -1.15
N THR A 182 -0.07 -1.53 -2.48
CA THR A 182 0.13 -2.81 -3.20
C THR A 182 1.57 -3.33 -3.15
N HIS A 183 2.55 -2.45 -2.97
CA HIS A 183 3.99 -2.78 -2.97
C HIS A 183 4.75 -2.32 -1.72
N THR A 184 4.08 -1.60 -0.81
CA THR A 184 4.65 -1.22 0.49
C THR A 184 4.60 -2.43 1.41
N ILE A 185 5.77 -2.81 1.87
CA ILE A 185 5.97 -3.96 2.75
C ILE A 185 5.85 -3.48 4.19
N GLU A 186 5.04 -4.16 4.97
CA GLU A 186 4.76 -3.85 6.38
C GLU A 186 4.69 -5.14 7.19
N ASN A 187 4.84 -5.05 8.51
CA ASN A 187 4.41 -6.13 9.39
C ASN A 187 2.90 -6.25 9.33
N VAL A 188 2.42 -7.45 9.03
CA VAL A 188 1.00 -7.78 8.97
C VAL A 188 0.74 -9.09 9.72
N LEU A 189 -0.51 -9.25 10.10
CA LEU A 189 -1.09 -10.42 10.72
C LEU A 189 -1.98 -11.09 9.68
N PHE A 190 -1.42 -12.08 9.00
CA PHE A 190 -2.16 -12.85 8.00
C PHE A 190 -3.31 -13.61 8.66
N CYS A 191 -4.46 -13.64 8.02
CA CYS A 191 -5.59 -14.44 8.49
C CYS A 191 -5.25 -15.95 8.44
N GLU A 192 -5.54 -16.66 9.53
CA GLU A 192 -5.34 -18.10 9.64
C GLU A 192 -6.29 -18.87 8.70
N PRO A 193 -5.87 -20.02 8.13
CA PRO A 193 -6.76 -20.94 7.40
C PRO A 193 -8.06 -21.27 8.15
N GLU A 194 -7.98 -21.44 9.46
CA GLU A 194 -9.10 -21.76 10.34
C GLU A 194 -10.07 -20.59 10.48
N LEU A 195 -9.56 -19.37 10.64
CA LEU A 195 -10.35 -18.14 10.60
C LEU A 195 -11.09 -18.04 9.27
N MET A 196 -10.38 -18.22 8.16
CA MET A 196 -10.97 -18.16 6.81
C MET A 196 -12.09 -19.18 6.63
N LYS A 197 -11.89 -20.44 7.06
CA LYS A 197 -12.93 -21.49 7.01
C LYS A 197 -14.18 -21.10 7.79
N GLU A 198 -14.00 -20.61 9.02
CA GLU A 198 -15.12 -20.22 9.90
C GLU A 198 -15.83 -18.96 9.39
N PHE A 199 -15.08 -18.01 8.83
CA PHE A 199 -15.61 -16.69 8.50
C PHE A 199 -16.41 -16.65 7.20
N VAL A 200 -15.98 -17.36 6.14
CA VAL A 200 -16.65 -17.33 4.82
C VAL A 200 -17.34 -18.64 4.41
N GLY A 201 -17.06 -19.75 5.10
CA GLY A 201 -17.67 -21.05 4.80
C GLY A 201 -17.36 -21.60 3.40
N ASN A 202 -17.81 -22.85 3.17
CA ASN A 202 -17.64 -23.54 1.89
C ASN A 202 -18.54 -22.91 0.82
N PRO A 203 -18.00 -22.44 -0.32
CA PRO A 203 -18.82 -21.82 -1.35
C PRO A 203 -19.92 -22.74 -1.90
N ALA A 204 -19.71 -24.06 -1.90
CA ALA A 204 -20.67 -25.02 -2.41
C ALA A 204 -21.97 -25.10 -1.58
N ASP A 205 -21.96 -24.62 -0.33
CA ASP A 205 -23.10 -24.74 0.58
C ASP A 205 -24.14 -23.63 0.37
N HIS A 206 -23.73 -22.47 -0.17
CA HIS A 206 -24.60 -21.29 -0.23
C HIS A 206 -24.50 -20.44 -1.51
N LEU A 207 -23.50 -20.66 -2.37
CA LEU A 207 -23.46 -19.95 -3.66
C LEU A 207 -24.46 -20.53 -4.65
N ARG A 208 -25.14 -19.64 -5.37
CA ARG A 208 -26.20 -20.00 -6.32
C ARG A 208 -25.59 -20.37 -7.67
N ASN A 209 -25.88 -21.58 -8.14
CA ASN A 209 -25.60 -21.98 -9.52
C ASN A 209 -26.81 -21.62 -10.42
N LEU A 210 -26.64 -20.63 -11.29
CA LEU A 210 -27.64 -20.24 -12.29
C LEU A 210 -27.49 -21.03 -13.60
N MET A 211 -26.44 -21.82 -13.75
CA MET A 211 -26.17 -22.70 -14.90
C MET A 211 -26.30 -24.17 -14.48
N ASP A 212 -27.40 -24.53 -13.80
CA ASP A 212 -27.76 -25.90 -13.48
C ASP A 212 -28.68 -26.50 -14.56
N PRO A 213 -28.23 -27.50 -15.33
CA PRO A 213 -29.06 -28.16 -16.36
C PRO A 213 -30.30 -28.86 -15.81
N TYR A 214 -30.32 -29.21 -14.51
CA TYR A 214 -31.46 -29.84 -13.86
C TYR A 214 -32.50 -28.83 -13.36
N ASN A 215 -32.09 -27.58 -13.14
CA ASN A 215 -32.95 -26.46 -12.75
C ASN A 215 -32.70 -25.24 -13.66
N PRO A 216 -33.00 -25.35 -14.97
CA PRO A 216 -32.58 -24.35 -15.94
C PRO A 216 -33.29 -23.02 -15.74
N VAL A 217 -32.54 -21.93 -15.80
CA VAL A 217 -33.05 -20.56 -15.79
C VAL A 217 -32.54 -19.78 -16.99
N MET A 218 -33.32 -18.80 -17.45
CA MET A 218 -32.91 -17.87 -18.50
C MET A 218 -32.46 -16.55 -17.85
N SER A 219 -31.18 -16.21 -18.01
CA SER A 219 -30.58 -14.98 -17.47
C SER A 219 -30.14 -14.05 -18.61
N GLY A 220 -30.31 -12.73 -18.43
CA GLY A 220 -29.90 -11.73 -19.42
C GLY A 220 -30.83 -11.56 -20.62
N VAL A 221 -32.13 -11.80 -20.45
CA VAL A 221 -33.14 -11.60 -21.51
C VAL A 221 -33.32 -10.13 -21.88
N VAL A 222 -33.76 -9.88 -23.12
CA VAL A 222 -34.23 -8.55 -23.53
C VAL A 222 -35.57 -8.25 -22.86
N GLN A 223 -35.64 -7.11 -22.15
CA GLN A 223 -36.85 -6.65 -21.48
C GLN A 223 -37.34 -5.34 -22.11
N ASN A 224 -38.64 -5.26 -22.39
CA ASN A 224 -39.30 -4.03 -22.80
C ASN A 224 -39.61 -3.13 -21.58
N GLN A 225 -40.10 -1.92 -21.83
CA GLN A 225 -40.18 -0.81 -20.88
C GLN A 225 -40.83 -1.17 -19.54
N ASP A 226 -41.99 -1.84 -19.56
CA ASP A 226 -42.74 -2.21 -18.34
C ASP A 226 -41.93 -3.15 -17.43
N SER A 227 -41.39 -4.24 -17.98
CA SER A 227 -40.62 -5.23 -17.23
C SER A 227 -39.28 -4.68 -16.76
N TYR A 228 -38.60 -3.87 -17.59
CA TYR A 228 -37.27 -3.35 -17.27
C TYR A 228 -37.30 -2.44 -16.05
N MET A 229 -38.25 -1.49 -15.98
CA MET A 229 -38.36 -0.60 -14.82
C MET A 229 -38.65 -1.38 -13.53
N LYS A 230 -39.57 -2.36 -13.58
CA LYS A 230 -39.88 -3.23 -12.43
C LYS A 230 -38.65 -3.99 -11.96
N GLY A 231 -37.94 -4.65 -12.88
CA GLY A 231 -36.71 -5.39 -12.58
C GLY A 231 -35.63 -4.49 -12.00
N LYS A 232 -35.40 -3.30 -12.57
CA LYS A 232 -34.34 -2.41 -12.10
C LYS A 232 -34.63 -1.82 -10.73
N ILE A 233 -35.87 -1.42 -10.45
CA ILE A 233 -36.26 -0.93 -9.12
C ILE A 233 -36.28 -2.08 -8.10
N ALA A 234 -36.69 -3.29 -8.48
CA ALA A 234 -36.69 -4.46 -7.59
C ALA A 234 -35.28 -4.80 -7.07
N GLN A 235 -34.21 -4.46 -7.80
CA GLN A 235 -32.83 -4.64 -7.33
C GLN A 235 -32.53 -3.87 -6.03
N ARG A 236 -33.33 -2.85 -5.67
CA ARG A 236 -33.18 -2.11 -4.41
C ARG A 236 -33.29 -3.01 -3.17
N HIS A 237 -34.00 -4.14 -3.28
CA HIS A 237 -34.03 -5.15 -2.23
C HIS A 237 -32.61 -5.60 -1.87
N PHE A 238 -31.82 -6.03 -2.87
CA PHE A 238 -30.45 -6.49 -2.65
C PHE A 238 -29.52 -5.36 -2.17
N THR A 239 -29.60 -4.17 -2.77
CA THR A 239 -28.74 -3.05 -2.33
C THR A 239 -29.03 -2.62 -0.90
N SER A 240 -30.28 -2.80 -0.41
CA SER A 240 -30.63 -2.51 0.99
C SER A 240 -30.01 -3.48 1.99
N LEU A 241 -29.63 -4.69 1.55
CA LEU A 241 -28.97 -5.70 2.37
C LEU A 241 -27.46 -5.44 2.53
N VAL A 242 -26.86 -4.63 1.66
CA VAL A 242 -25.41 -4.41 1.63
C VAL A 242 -24.90 -3.77 2.91
N LYS A 243 -25.54 -2.70 3.40
CA LYS A 243 -25.12 -2.02 4.63
C LYS A 243 -25.22 -2.94 5.87
N PRO A 244 -26.36 -3.63 6.13
CA PRO A 244 -26.42 -4.62 7.21
C PRO A 244 -25.39 -5.76 7.08
N ALA A 245 -25.23 -6.33 5.89
CA ALA A 245 -24.29 -7.43 5.65
C ALA A 245 -22.83 -7.03 5.89
N LEU A 246 -22.44 -5.84 5.42
CA LEU A 246 -21.09 -5.32 5.65
C LEU A 246 -20.83 -5.03 7.12
N LYS A 247 -21.82 -4.46 7.83
CA LYS A 247 -21.72 -4.21 9.26
C LYS A 247 -21.53 -5.50 10.06
N GLU A 248 -22.37 -6.50 9.82
CA GLU A 248 -22.28 -7.81 10.46
C GLU A 248 -20.93 -8.49 10.17
N ALA A 249 -20.43 -8.38 8.93
CA ALA A 249 -19.12 -8.91 8.57
C ALA A 249 -17.98 -8.23 9.34
N MET A 250 -18.00 -6.89 9.44
CA MET A 250 -17.01 -6.12 10.22
C MET A 250 -17.07 -6.44 11.72
N GLU A 251 -18.28 -6.54 12.30
CA GLU A 251 -18.49 -6.90 13.71
C GLU A 251 -17.98 -8.32 14.00
N SER A 252 -18.40 -9.30 13.19
CA SER A 252 -17.94 -10.69 13.30
C SER A 252 -16.42 -10.81 13.17
N PHE A 253 -15.81 -10.04 12.26
CA PHE A 253 -14.37 -10.03 12.08
C PHE A 253 -13.67 -9.46 13.33
N THR A 254 -14.23 -8.41 13.91
CA THR A 254 -13.74 -7.80 15.15
C THR A 254 -13.82 -8.77 16.33
N GLU A 255 -14.93 -9.51 16.47
CA GLU A 255 -15.08 -10.50 17.54
C GLU A 255 -14.06 -11.63 17.46
N LEU A 256 -13.78 -12.10 16.24
CA LEU A 256 -12.87 -13.22 15.99
C LEU A 256 -11.39 -12.83 16.12
N THR A 257 -11.05 -11.62 15.68
CA THR A 257 -9.65 -11.19 15.50
C THR A 257 -9.19 -10.09 16.45
N GLY A 258 -10.13 -9.37 17.07
CA GLY A 258 -9.87 -8.13 17.81
C GLY A 258 -9.59 -6.91 16.94
N ARG A 259 -9.49 -7.05 15.61
CA ARG A 259 -9.23 -5.93 14.70
C ARG A 259 -10.55 -5.28 14.31
N LYS A 260 -10.76 -4.06 14.79
CA LYS A 260 -12.01 -3.31 14.60
C LYS A 260 -12.08 -2.67 13.22
N TYR A 261 -13.20 -2.87 12.54
CA TYR A 261 -13.57 -2.20 11.30
C TYR A 261 -14.95 -1.57 11.42
N ASP A 262 -15.15 -0.44 10.74
CA ASP A 262 -16.43 0.25 10.61
C ASP A 262 -16.45 0.98 9.26
N PHE A 263 -17.58 1.56 8.87
CA PHE A 263 -17.74 2.28 7.60
C PHE A 263 -16.84 3.51 7.49
N ILE A 264 -16.56 4.13 8.64
CA ILE A 264 -15.58 5.20 8.80
C ILE A 264 -14.72 4.91 10.04
N ASP A 265 -13.49 5.39 10.03
CA ASP A 265 -12.63 5.40 11.21
C ASP A 265 -12.32 6.85 11.58
N SER A 266 -12.75 7.27 12.77
CA SER A 266 -12.57 8.65 13.26
C SER A 266 -11.43 8.70 14.26
N TYR A 267 -10.50 9.63 14.06
CA TYR A 267 -9.32 9.82 14.91
C TYR A 267 -9.34 11.21 15.55
N LYS A 268 -9.45 11.24 16.89
CA LYS A 268 -9.50 12.46 17.72
C LYS A 268 -10.55 13.48 17.26
N MET A 269 -11.77 13.01 17.07
CA MET A 269 -12.90 13.82 16.56
C MET A 269 -13.84 14.34 17.66
N GLU A 270 -13.72 13.86 18.90
CA GLU A 270 -14.66 14.12 19.99
C GLU A 270 -14.82 15.62 20.32
N ASP A 271 -13.74 16.38 20.20
CA ASP A 271 -13.68 17.83 20.43
C ASP A 271 -13.03 18.59 19.25
N ALA A 272 -12.91 17.95 18.08
CA ALA A 272 -12.24 18.53 16.92
C ALA A 272 -13.03 19.71 16.34
N GLU A 273 -12.35 20.86 16.22
CA GLU A 273 -12.89 22.05 15.55
C GLU A 273 -12.55 22.05 14.06
N TYR A 274 -11.48 21.35 13.66
CA TYR A 274 -11.04 21.23 12.27
C TYR A 274 -10.72 19.78 11.94
N ALA A 275 -11.08 19.34 10.74
CA ALA A 275 -10.83 17.96 10.35
C ALA A 275 -10.41 17.76 8.90
N ILE A 276 -9.64 16.69 8.67
CA ILE A 276 -9.38 16.14 7.34
C ILE A 276 -10.23 14.88 7.15
N ILE A 277 -10.94 14.78 6.03
CA ILE A 277 -11.62 13.56 5.58
C ILE A 277 -10.87 13.03 4.36
N GLY A 278 -10.56 11.74 4.33
CA GLY A 278 -9.88 11.13 3.19
C GLY A 278 -10.10 9.62 3.10
N ILE A 279 -9.56 9.04 2.03
CA ILE A 279 -9.62 7.60 1.73
C ILE A 279 -8.20 7.12 1.44
N GLY A 280 -7.88 5.89 1.83
CA GLY A 280 -6.61 5.25 1.49
C GLY A 280 -5.44 5.70 2.36
N SER A 281 -4.22 5.47 1.89
CA SER A 281 -3.04 5.41 2.76
C SER A 281 -2.62 6.72 3.42
N MET A 282 -2.94 7.85 2.80
CA MET A 282 -2.58 9.18 3.35
C MET A 282 -3.19 9.43 4.73
N ILE A 283 -4.33 8.81 5.04
CA ILE A 283 -4.98 9.05 6.32
C ILE A 283 -4.12 8.60 7.51
N GLU A 284 -3.26 7.59 7.34
CA GLU A 284 -2.31 7.20 8.38
C GLU A 284 -1.29 8.32 8.64
N THR A 285 -0.79 8.96 7.60
CA THR A 285 0.08 10.13 7.75
C THR A 285 -0.65 11.29 8.41
N ALA A 286 -1.94 11.47 8.09
CA ALA A 286 -2.76 12.47 8.77
C ALA A 286 -2.92 12.17 10.27
N THR A 287 -2.98 10.90 10.71
CA THR A 287 -3.02 10.56 12.15
C THR A 287 -1.76 11.02 12.89
N THR A 288 -0.58 10.80 12.30
CA THR A 288 0.71 11.31 12.83
C THR A 288 0.70 12.83 12.99
N VAL A 289 0.23 13.55 11.97
CA VAL A 289 0.15 15.02 12.01
C VAL A 289 -0.86 15.49 13.04
N VAL A 290 -2.02 14.83 13.13
CA VAL A 290 -3.03 15.12 14.16
C VAL A 290 -2.45 14.94 15.56
N ASP A 291 -1.67 13.88 15.81
CA ASP A 291 -0.99 13.68 17.09
C ASP A 291 -0.04 14.82 17.44
N HIS A 292 0.78 15.23 16.48
CA HIS A 292 1.69 16.35 16.65
C HIS A 292 0.94 17.66 16.96
N LEU A 293 -0.05 18.04 16.16
CA LEU A 293 -0.80 19.28 16.35
C LEU A 293 -1.62 19.27 17.64
N ARG A 294 -2.16 18.11 18.04
CA ARG A 294 -2.83 17.93 19.33
C ARG A 294 -1.88 18.10 20.50
N SER A 295 -0.62 17.69 20.38
CA SER A 295 0.40 17.95 21.41
C SER A 295 0.71 19.44 21.59
N LEU A 296 0.44 20.25 20.55
CA LEU A 296 0.52 21.72 20.59
C LEU A 296 -0.80 22.39 21.04
N GLY A 297 -1.80 21.60 21.46
CA GLY A 297 -3.09 22.10 21.95
C GLY A 297 -4.12 22.45 20.87
N ARG A 298 -3.85 22.13 19.59
CA ARG A 298 -4.80 22.39 18.49
C ARG A 298 -5.88 21.32 18.44
N LYS A 299 -7.14 21.73 18.26
CA LYS A 299 -8.30 20.84 18.22
C LYS A 299 -8.57 20.29 16.82
N VAL A 300 -7.69 19.41 16.37
CA VAL A 300 -7.73 18.83 15.02
C VAL A 300 -8.02 17.34 15.05
N GLY A 301 -8.73 16.81 14.06
CA GLY A 301 -8.98 15.37 13.92
C GLY A 301 -8.97 14.94 12.46
N CYS A 302 -9.04 13.63 12.21
CA CYS A 302 -9.21 13.14 10.85
C CYS A 302 -10.18 11.95 10.78
N VAL A 303 -10.74 11.72 9.60
CA VAL A 303 -11.68 10.63 9.33
C VAL A 303 -11.25 9.87 8.07
N HIS A 304 -11.03 8.57 8.22
CA HIS A 304 -10.90 7.65 7.11
C HIS A 304 -12.27 7.16 6.66
N VAL A 305 -12.57 7.24 5.36
CA VAL A 305 -13.77 6.63 4.79
C VAL A 305 -13.43 5.23 4.28
N THR A 306 -13.54 4.25 5.17
CA THR A 306 -13.28 2.83 4.84
C THR A 306 -14.27 2.29 3.80
N CYS A 307 -15.53 2.74 3.83
CA CYS A 307 -16.56 2.31 2.89
C CYS A 307 -17.05 3.50 2.06
N PHE A 308 -16.85 3.46 0.75
CA PHE A 308 -17.39 4.48 -0.17
C PHE A 308 -18.77 4.09 -0.72
N ARG A 309 -19.05 2.79 -0.83
CA ARG A 309 -20.37 2.25 -1.22
C ARG A 309 -20.72 1.03 -0.36
N PRO A 310 -21.86 1.03 0.34
CA PRO A 310 -22.84 2.13 0.47
C PRO A 310 -22.24 3.32 1.21
N PHE A 311 -22.56 4.54 0.78
CA PHE A 311 -21.91 5.74 1.32
C PHE A 311 -22.35 6.00 2.79
N PRO A 312 -21.42 6.28 3.72
CA PRO A 312 -21.70 6.41 5.15
C PRO A 312 -22.12 7.84 5.52
N SER A 313 -23.20 8.31 4.91
CA SER A 313 -23.66 9.70 5.02
C SER A 313 -23.93 10.15 6.45
N ALA A 314 -24.69 9.35 7.21
CA ALA A 314 -25.09 9.69 8.56
C ALA A 314 -23.91 9.65 9.53
N GLU A 315 -23.04 8.65 9.38
CA GLU A 315 -21.82 8.49 10.17
C GLU A 315 -20.85 9.67 9.95
N LEU A 316 -20.65 10.09 8.68
CA LEU A 316 -19.81 11.25 8.36
C LEU A 316 -20.38 12.55 8.89
N ALA A 317 -21.68 12.79 8.72
CA ALA A 317 -22.34 13.98 9.26
C ALA A 317 -22.22 14.04 10.79
N ALA A 318 -22.27 12.89 11.47
CA ALA A 318 -22.13 12.82 12.92
C ALA A 318 -20.70 13.14 13.36
N ALA A 319 -19.71 12.56 12.67
CA ALA A 319 -18.29 12.74 12.97
C ALA A 319 -17.85 14.21 12.92
N VAL A 320 -18.40 15.01 12.00
CA VAL A 320 -18.01 16.43 11.84
C VAL A 320 -18.97 17.43 12.49
N SER A 321 -19.92 16.97 13.31
CA SER A 321 -20.99 17.81 13.85
C SER A 321 -20.49 19.00 14.71
N ALA A 322 -19.32 18.86 15.32
CA ALA A 322 -18.68 19.91 16.12
C ALA A 322 -17.64 20.76 15.34
N CYS A 323 -17.36 20.39 14.08
CA CYS A 323 -16.32 21.06 13.30
C CYS A 323 -16.79 22.42 12.76
N LYS A 324 -15.88 23.39 12.74
CA LYS A 324 -16.04 24.70 12.09
C LYS A 324 -15.70 24.62 10.60
N ALA A 325 -14.66 23.86 10.26
CA ALA A 325 -14.25 23.65 8.88
C ALA A 325 -13.66 22.25 8.68
N VAL A 326 -13.80 21.72 7.47
CA VAL A 326 -13.35 20.39 7.07
C VAL A 326 -12.69 20.48 5.71
N ALA A 327 -11.54 19.84 5.55
CA ALA A 327 -10.92 19.59 4.26
C ALA A 327 -11.17 18.15 3.82
N VAL A 328 -11.74 17.96 2.64
CA VAL A 328 -11.88 16.64 2.00
C VAL A 328 -10.73 16.49 1.01
N LEU A 329 -9.85 15.53 1.26
CA LEU A 329 -8.66 15.26 0.45
C LEU A 329 -8.89 14.06 -0.46
N GLU A 330 -8.70 14.23 -1.76
CA GLU A 330 -8.95 13.22 -2.78
C GLU A 330 -7.74 13.03 -3.70
N ARG A 331 -7.42 11.77 -4.03
CA ARG A 331 -6.32 11.40 -4.92
C ARG A 331 -6.75 11.37 -6.40
N LEU A 332 -7.46 12.41 -6.81
CA LEU A 332 -7.94 12.64 -8.17
C LEU A 332 -8.28 14.13 -8.33
N ASP A 333 -8.51 14.58 -9.56
CA ASP A 333 -8.97 15.94 -9.83
C ASP A 333 -9.98 15.93 -11.00
N ASP A 334 -11.21 16.40 -10.74
CA ASP A 334 -12.25 16.59 -11.75
C ASP A 334 -12.78 18.04 -11.71
N PRO A 335 -12.11 18.98 -12.40
CA PRO A 335 -12.41 20.40 -12.30
C PRO A 335 -13.72 20.82 -13.00
N LEU A 336 -14.30 19.95 -13.84
CA LEU A 336 -15.60 20.22 -14.48
C LEU A 336 -16.78 19.79 -13.61
N SER A 337 -16.54 18.93 -12.63
CA SER A 337 -17.52 18.59 -11.60
C SER A 337 -17.68 19.72 -10.58
N GLN A 338 -18.84 19.76 -9.92
CA GLN A 338 -19.09 20.75 -8.86
C GLN A 338 -18.08 20.64 -7.71
N SER A 339 -17.61 19.42 -7.42
CA SER A 339 -16.47 19.09 -6.56
C SER A 339 -16.02 17.67 -6.91
N ASN A 340 -14.86 17.24 -6.39
CA ASN A 340 -14.43 15.86 -6.51
C ASN A 340 -15.45 14.88 -5.82
N PRO A 341 -15.50 13.60 -6.22
CA PRO A 341 -16.57 12.66 -5.86
C PRO A 341 -16.83 12.50 -4.35
N LEU A 342 -15.81 12.33 -3.51
CA LEU A 342 -15.99 12.20 -2.07
C LEU A 342 -16.51 13.52 -1.47
N THR A 343 -16.00 14.65 -1.96
CA THR A 343 -16.48 15.98 -1.55
C THR A 343 -17.95 16.17 -1.91
N VAL A 344 -18.41 15.69 -3.07
CA VAL A 344 -19.82 15.77 -3.48
C VAL A 344 -20.71 14.95 -2.55
N GLU A 345 -20.34 13.68 -2.30
CA GLU A 345 -21.10 12.79 -1.43
C GLU A 345 -21.15 13.31 0.02
N PHE A 346 -20.04 13.87 0.50
CA PHE A 346 -19.98 14.49 1.81
C PHE A 346 -20.87 15.74 1.90
N LYS A 347 -20.81 16.63 0.90
CA LYS A 347 -21.70 17.82 0.84
C LYS A 347 -23.18 17.42 0.83
N ALA A 348 -23.54 16.38 0.09
CA ALA A 348 -24.90 15.84 0.07
C ALA A 348 -25.31 15.32 1.45
N SER A 349 -24.41 14.60 2.12
CA SER A 349 -24.63 14.07 3.47
C SER A 349 -24.87 15.15 4.52
N ILE A 350 -24.12 16.26 4.45
CA ILE A 350 -24.34 17.41 5.32
C ILE A 350 -25.65 18.12 4.99
N ALA A 351 -26.02 18.24 3.70
CA ALA A 351 -27.29 18.82 3.30
C ALA A 351 -28.49 18.01 3.82
N ASP A 352 -28.42 16.67 3.78
CA ASP A 352 -29.44 15.79 4.34
C ASP A 352 -29.57 15.93 5.86
N ALA A 353 -28.43 16.02 6.57
CA ALA A 353 -28.41 16.26 8.01
C ALA A 353 -29.02 17.62 8.39
N MET A 354 -28.70 18.69 7.64
CA MET A 354 -29.27 20.03 7.83
C MET A 354 -30.78 20.08 7.57
N GLN A 355 -31.30 19.23 6.69
CA GLN A 355 -32.73 19.09 6.43
C GLN A 355 -33.47 18.25 7.49
N GLY A 356 -32.74 17.61 8.41
CA GLY A 356 -33.33 16.73 9.42
C GLY A 356 -33.83 15.40 8.84
N SER A 357 -33.16 14.89 7.79
CA SER A 357 -33.47 13.59 7.20
C SER A 357 -33.44 12.46 8.24
N VAL A 358 -34.37 11.52 8.13
CA VAL A 358 -34.48 10.40 9.08
C VAL A 358 -33.19 9.59 9.12
N GLY A 359 -32.65 9.36 10.33
CA GLY A 359 -31.41 8.62 10.55
C GLY A 359 -30.14 9.46 10.51
N PHE A 360 -30.24 10.77 10.23
CA PHE A 360 -29.11 11.70 10.30
C PHE A 360 -29.05 12.43 11.64
N PRO A 361 -27.85 12.88 12.06
CA PRO A 361 -27.72 13.74 13.24
C PRO A 361 -28.35 15.11 12.99
N SER A 362 -28.82 15.75 14.05
CA SER A 362 -29.28 17.14 13.98
C SER A 362 -28.06 18.07 13.98
N LEU A 363 -27.83 18.78 12.88
CA LEU A 363 -26.78 19.79 12.76
C LEU A 363 -27.34 21.18 12.98
N THR A 364 -26.70 21.96 13.86
CA THR A 364 -27.05 23.37 14.11
C THR A 364 -26.40 24.32 13.13
N SER A 365 -25.31 23.91 12.49
CA SER A 365 -24.55 24.70 11.52
C SER A 365 -23.83 23.78 10.54
N MET A 366 -23.62 24.27 9.33
CA MET A 366 -22.83 23.59 8.31
C MET A 366 -21.35 24.01 8.44
N PRO A 367 -20.39 23.08 8.58
CA PRO A 367 -18.98 23.43 8.55
C PRO A 367 -18.61 24.02 7.18
N LYS A 368 -17.58 24.87 7.13
CA LYS A 368 -16.96 25.21 5.84
C LYS A 368 -16.32 23.97 5.25
N ILE A 369 -16.63 23.64 3.99
CA ILE A 369 -16.12 22.45 3.32
C ILE A 369 -15.15 22.85 2.20
N HIS A 370 -13.91 22.44 2.35
CA HIS A 370 -12.81 22.66 1.42
C HIS A 370 -12.50 21.36 0.68
N SER A 371 -12.20 21.45 -0.62
CA SER A 371 -11.86 20.29 -1.45
C SER A 371 -10.38 20.38 -1.83
N GLY A 372 -9.61 19.32 -1.59
CA GLY A 372 -8.18 19.29 -1.88
C GLY A 372 -7.81 18.12 -2.77
N SER A 373 -7.09 18.40 -3.85
CA SER A 373 -6.50 17.36 -4.71
C SER A 373 -5.05 17.11 -4.31
N TYR A 374 -4.67 15.84 -4.09
CA TYR A 374 -3.34 15.50 -3.59
C TYR A 374 -2.81 14.20 -4.21
N GLY A 375 -1.49 14.07 -4.34
CA GLY A 375 -0.84 12.79 -4.59
C GLY A 375 -1.28 12.02 -5.84
N LEU A 376 -1.84 12.71 -6.84
CA LEU A 376 -2.18 12.13 -8.14
C LEU A 376 -0.92 11.53 -8.78
N GLY A 377 -1.04 10.30 -9.27
CA GLY A 377 0.10 9.58 -9.85
C GLY A 377 1.23 9.30 -8.85
N SER A 378 0.87 9.03 -7.59
CA SER A 378 1.79 8.91 -6.44
C SER A 378 2.78 10.07 -6.31
N ARG A 379 2.37 11.30 -6.70
CA ARG A 379 3.13 12.48 -6.31
C ARG A 379 3.23 12.52 -4.79
N ASP A 380 4.44 12.78 -4.29
CA ASP A 380 4.71 12.79 -2.87
C ASP A 380 3.94 13.91 -2.16
N VAL A 381 3.39 13.60 -0.98
CA VAL A 381 2.66 14.53 -0.10
C VAL A 381 3.15 14.24 1.30
N THR A 382 3.94 15.17 1.82
CA THR A 382 4.66 15.02 3.07
C THR A 382 3.76 15.30 4.26
N SER A 383 4.21 14.94 5.46
CA SER A 383 3.55 15.37 6.70
C SER A 383 3.46 16.91 6.79
N GLY A 384 4.44 17.64 6.23
CA GLY A 384 4.42 19.10 6.11
C GLY A 384 3.28 19.65 5.27
N ASP A 385 2.93 18.99 4.17
CA ASP A 385 1.79 19.35 3.33
C ASP A 385 0.47 19.19 4.09
N ILE A 386 0.35 18.15 4.92
CA ILE A 386 -0.84 17.91 5.74
C ILE A 386 -0.97 18.94 6.87
N ILE A 387 0.15 19.38 7.47
CA ILE A 387 0.11 20.49 8.45
C ILE A 387 -0.40 21.77 7.76
N ALA A 388 0.05 22.06 6.53
CA ALA A 388 -0.41 23.23 5.78
C ALA A 388 -1.93 23.24 5.54
N VAL A 389 -2.57 22.07 5.43
CA VAL A 389 -4.04 21.96 5.35
C VAL A 389 -4.70 22.44 6.63
N TYR A 390 -4.22 22.03 7.81
CA TYR A 390 -4.78 22.48 9.09
C TYR A 390 -4.55 23.97 9.31
N ASP A 391 -3.40 24.50 8.92
CA ASP A 391 -3.12 25.94 8.96
C ASP A 391 -4.08 26.73 8.05
N MET A 392 -4.37 26.21 6.85
CA MET A 392 -5.37 26.79 5.95
C MET A 392 -6.77 26.76 6.57
N LEU A 393 -7.19 25.65 7.20
CA LEU A 393 -8.49 25.53 7.84
C LEU A 393 -8.69 26.53 8.99
N GLU A 394 -7.62 26.85 9.72
CA GLU A 394 -7.61 27.84 10.81
C GLU A 394 -7.48 29.29 10.33
N SER A 395 -7.10 29.51 9.07
CA SER A 395 -6.85 30.83 8.51
C SER A 395 -8.10 31.57 8.02
N ALA A 396 -7.97 32.89 7.88
CA ALA A 396 -8.99 33.73 7.24
C ALA A 396 -9.08 33.49 5.72
N GLU A 397 -7.94 33.18 5.08
CA GLU A 397 -7.83 32.86 3.66
C GLU A 397 -8.01 31.36 3.42
N ASN A 398 -9.26 30.92 3.41
CA ASN A 398 -9.61 29.51 3.24
C ASN A 398 -10.29 29.25 1.88
N PRO A 399 -9.52 28.95 0.81
CA PRO A 399 -10.07 28.78 -0.53
C PRO A 399 -10.98 27.55 -0.59
N ARG A 400 -12.03 27.60 -1.41
CA ARG A 400 -12.93 26.43 -1.60
C ARG A 400 -12.18 25.21 -2.13
N TYR A 401 -11.16 25.42 -2.95
CA TYR A 401 -10.34 24.39 -3.57
C TYR A 401 -8.85 24.71 -3.38
N PHE A 402 -8.03 23.67 -3.19
CA PHE A 402 -6.57 23.76 -3.16
C PHE A 402 -5.93 22.46 -3.68
N SER A 403 -4.61 22.50 -3.89
CA SER A 403 -3.80 21.32 -4.25
C SER A 403 -2.61 21.15 -3.30
N LEU A 404 -2.01 19.96 -3.24
CA LEU A 404 -0.82 19.66 -2.41
C LEU A 404 0.31 19.03 -3.24
N GLY A 405 1.55 19.19 -2.80
CA GLY A 405 2.72 18.51 -3.36
C GLY A 405 3.20 19.00 -4.73
N ILE A 406 2.67 20.10 -5.26
CA ILE A 406 3.04 20.67 -6.57
C ILE A 406 3.29 22.18 -6.47
N ASP A 407 4.06 22.73 -7.41
CA ASP A 407 4.16 24.18 -7.61
C ASP A 407 3.04 24.63 -8.54
N HIS A 408 2.00 25.22 -7.98
CA HIS A 408 0.81 25.70 -8.71
C HIS A 408 0.12 26.82 -7.91
N PRO A 409 -0.58 27.78 -8.55
CA PRO A 409 -1.28 28.85 -7.82
C PRO A 409 -2.35 28.40 -6.82
N THR A 410 -2.87 27.18 -6.95
CA THR A 410 -3.82 26.58 -5.98
C THR A 410 -3.13 25.81 -4.88
N ALA A 411 -1.81 25.64 -4.94
CA ALA A 411 -1.08 24.79 -4.02
C ALA A 411 -0.84 25.47 -2.68
N LEU A 412 -1.02 24.70 -1.60
CA LEU A 412 -0.57 25.13 -0.28
C LEU A 412 0.94 24.91 -0.16
N ALA A 413 1.64 25.86 0.46
CA ALA A 413 3.06 25.73 0.73
C ALA A 413 3.29 24.71 1.85
N SER A 414 4.09 23.67 1.58
CA SER A 414 4.44 22.67 2.58
C SER A 414 5.28 23.26 3.72
N ILE A 415 5.09 22.73 4.93
CA ILE A 415 5.84 23.13 6.12
C ILE A 415 7.02 22.18 6.32
N ALA A 416 8.24 22.74 6.33
CA ALA A 416 9.46 21.97 6.53
C ALA A 416 9.71 21.62 8.01
N GLY A 417 10.50 20.57 8.24
CA GLY A 417 11.14 20.29 9.53
C GLY A 417 10.35 19.43 10.52
N PHE A 418 9.23 18.84 10.10
CA PHE A 418 8.49 17.89 10.94
C PHE A 418 8.90 16.44 10.65
N ASP A 419 9.54 15.79 11.63
CA ASP A 419 9.79 14.35 11.60
C ASP A 419 8.53 13.58 12.02
N GLY A 420 7.83 13.00 11.04
CA GLY A 420 6.64 12.19 11.26
C GLY A 420 6.93 10.74 11.68
N ARG A 421 8.20 10.32 11.75
CA ARG A 421 8.55 8.94 12.10
C ARG A 421 8.31 8.68 13.60
N PRO A 422 8.03 7.42 14.00
CA PRO A 422 8.06 7.05 15.41
C PRO A 422 9.38 7.43 16.08
N LYS A 423 9.35 7.75 17.38
CA LYS A 423 10.58 8.10 18.11
C LYS A 423 11.55 6.93 18.13
N GLY A 424 12.83 7.20 17.90
CA GLY A 424 13.88 6.17 17.85
C GLY A 424 13.85 5.32 16.57
N SER A 425 13.09 5.75 15.54
CA SER A 425 13.13 5.11 14.23
C SER A 425 14.50 5.22 13.58
N PHE A 426 14.80 4.25 12.73
CA PHE A 426 15.96 4.23 11.86
C PHE A 426 15.50 4.13 10.41
N SER A 427 15.94 5.06 9.59
CA SER A 427 15.54 5.15 8.19
C SER A 427 16.71 4.98 7.25
N MET A 428 16.45 4.30 6.13
CA MET A 428 17.41 4.08 5.06
C MET A 428 16.84 4.47 3.70
N ARG A 429 17.70 5.06 2.87
CA ARG A 429 17.47 5.17 1.42
C ARG A 429 18.59 4.48 0.66
N GLY A 430 18.22 3.54 -0.20
CA GLY A 430 19.16 2.95 -1.15
C GLY A 430 19.01 3.56 -2.54
N HIS A 431 20.10 4.11 -3.08
CA HIS A 431 20.27 4.47 -4.47
C HIS A 431 20.81 3.25 -5.23
N SER A 432 20.02 2.74 -6.16
CA SER A 432 20.29 1.50 -6.90
C SER A 432 20.07 1.69 -8.40
N VAL A 433 20.37 0.65 -9.17
CA VAL A 433 20.15 0.59 -10.61
C VAL A 433 19.14 -0.52 -10.93
N GLY A 434 18.19 -0.22 -11.81
CA GLY A 434 17.18 -1.19 -12.25
C GLY A 434 17.82 -2.50 -12.75
N GLY A 435 17.53 -3.61 -12.06
CA GLY A 435 18.09 -4.93 -12.36
C GLY A 435 19.07 -5.48 -11.31
N PHE A 436 19.50 -4.67 -10.34
CA PHE A 436 20.47 -5.06 -9.31
C PHE A 436 19.86 -5.85 -8.14
N GLY A 437 18.54 -6.07 -8.15
CA GLY A 437 17.86 -6.84 -7.11
C GLY A 437 17.55 -6.05 -5.83
N SER A 438 17.66 -4.72 -5.87
CA SER A 438 17.39 -3.80 -4.75
C SER A 438 16.05 -4.01 -4.06
N VAL A 439 14.98 -4.24 -4.81
CA VAL A 439 13.66 -4.57 -4.22
C VAL A 439 13.74 -5.82 -3.36
N THR A 440 14.33 -6.90 -3.86
CA THR A 440 14.50 -8.15 -3.11
C THR A 440 15.38 -7.94 -1.89
N THR A 441 16.48 -7.20 -2.04
CA THR A 441 17.37 -6.83 -0.94
C THR A 441 16.63 -6.07 0.15
N ASN A 442 15.84 -5.06 -0.21
CA ASN A 442 15.06 -4.29 0.74
C ASN A 442 14.04 -5.18 1.48
N LYS A 443 13.37 -6.10 0.77
CA LYS A 443 12.46 -7.08 1.40
C LYS A 443 13.21 -7.94 2.43
N ILE A 444 14.41 -8.41 2.10
CA ILE A 444 15.20 -9.27 2.99
C ILE A 444 15.68 -8.48 4.20
N ILE A 445 16.19 -7.24 4.03
CA ILE A 445 16.60 -6.40 5.16
C ILE A 445 15.41 -6.15 6.09
N ALA A 446 14.23 -5.84 5.54
CA ALA A 446 13.02 -5.66 6.32
C ALA A 446 12.64 -6.93 7.12
N THR A 447 12.58 -8.09 6.45
CA THR A 447 12.25 -9.37 7.11
C THR A 447 13.28 -9.77 8.16
N VAL A 448 14.58 -9.60 7.90
CA VAL A 448 15.63 -9.88 8.90
C VAL A 448 15.47 -8.94 10.10
N SER A 449 15.11 -7.68 9.88
CA SER A 449 14.93 -6.71 10.96
C SER A 449 13.73 -7.05 11.86
N GLU A 450 12.63 -7.55 11.27
CA GLU A 450 11.51 -8.13 12.03
C GLU A 450 11.93 -9.40 12.78
N ASP A 451 12.41 -10.41 12.05
CA ASP A 451 12.65 -11.76 12.59
C ASP A 451 13.70 -11.78 13.70
N LEU A 452 14.72 -10.91 13.63
CA LEU A 452 15.84 -10.90 14.55
C LEU A 452 15.66 -9.89 15.69
N PHE A 453 15.15 -8.70 15.39
CA PHE A 453 15.10 -7.60 16.36
C PHE A 453 13.69 -7.30 16.87
N GLY A 454 12.68 -8.02 16.39
CA GLY A 454 11.28 -7.80 16.78
C GLY A 454 10.76 -6.41 16.42
N LYS A 455 11.37 -5.77 15.41
CA LYS A 455 11.05 -4.40 15.01
C LYS A 455 9.89 -4.37 14.03
N THR A 456 9.17 -3.26 14.05
CA THR A 456 8.25 -2.88 12.98
C THR A 456 9.05 -2.30 11.83
N VAL A 457 8.70 -2.68 10.61
CA VAL A 457 9.35 -2.30 9.37
C VAL A 457 8.32 -1.78 8.39
N GLN A 458 8.72 -0.76 7.64
CA GLN A 458 8.00 -0.30 6.45
C GLN A 458 9.02 -0.12 5.34
N ALA A 459 8.82 -0.81 4.22
CA ALA A 459 9.78 -0.81 3.13
C ALA A 459 9.08 -0.69 1.78
N TYR A 460 9.46 0.30 0.99
CA TYR A 460 8.85 0.52 -0.31
C TYR A 460 9.90 0.97 -1.34
N PRO A 461 9.87 0.39 -2.55
CA PRO A 461 10.69 0.85 -3.66
C PRO A 461 10.02 1.98 -4.44
N LYS A 462 10.83 2.90 -4.97
CA LYS A 462 10.43 3.93 -5.93
C LYS A 462 10.64 3.39 -7.35
N TYR A 463 9.54 3.02 -7.99
CA TYR A 463 9.56 2.52 -9.35
C TYR A 463 9.55 3.68 -10.34
N GLY A 464 10.47 3.64 -11.31
CA GLY A 464 10.41 4.46 -12.52
C GLY A 464 9.62 3.75 -13.62
N SER A 465 9.46 4.42 -14.77
CA SER A 465 8.79 3.84 -15.94
C SER A 465 9.66 2.83 -16.70
N GLU A 466 10.96 2.80 -16.40
CA GLU A 466 11.98 2.08 -17.15
C GLU A 466 12.31 0.71 -16.53
N LYS A 467 12.44 -0.30 -17.38
CA LYS A 467 12.58 -1.70 -16.94
C LYS A 467 13.95 -2.05 -16.35
N LYS A 468 15.04 -1.42 -16.80
CA LYS A 468 16.43 -1.69 -16.36
C LYS A 468 17.34 -0.48 -16.62
N GLY A 469 18.43 -0.39 -15.86
CA GLY A 469 19.56 0.48 -16.16
C GLY A 469 19.46 1.92 -15.66
N LEU A 470 18.28 2.39 -15.26
CA LEU A 470 18.14 3.72 -14.66
C LEU A 470 18.24 3.70 -13.12
N PRO A 471 18.61 4.83 -12.51
CA PRO A 471 18.58 5.00 -11.07
C PRO A 471 17.19 4.72 -10.49
N THR A 472 17.16 3.99 -9.38
CA THR A 472 15.95 3.70 -8.60
C THR A 472 16.26 3.81 -7.12
N ASN A 473 15.33 4.37 -6.38
CA ASN A 473 15.45 4.48 -4.93
C ASN A 473 14.61 3.40 -4.26
N PHE A 474 15.03 2.97 -3.08
CA PHE A 474 14.18 2.24 -2.17
C PHE A 474 14.34 2.78 -0.76
N TYR A 475 13.28 2.68 0.01
CA TYR A 475 13.20 3.23 1.35
C TYR A 475 12.90 2.11 2.34
N LEU A 476 13.44 2.25 3.54
CA LEU A 476 13.17 1.38 4.68
C LEU A 476 13.10 2.25 5.93
N THR A 477 12.08 2.05 6.74
CA THR A 477 11.99 2.57 8.10
C THR A 477 11.85 1.39 9.05
N ILE A 478 12.61 1.42 10.14
CA ILE A 478 12.59 0.43 11.21
C ILE A 478 12.26 1.17 12.50
N ALA A 479 11.29 0.70 13.26
CA ALA A 479 10.84 1.31 14.50
C ALA A 479 10.38 0.25 15.52
N ASP A 480 10.28 0.64 16.79
CA ASP A 480 9.63 -0.20 17.81
C ASP A 480 8.10 -0.14 17.69
N GLU A 481 7.58 1.01 17.30
CA GLU A 481 6.15 1.26 17.11
C GLU A 481 5.76 1.16 15.63
N ARG A 482 4.46 1.08 15.39
CA ARG A 482 3.91 1.07 14.03
C ARG A 482 4.27 2.36 13.28
N ILE A 483 4.71 2.20 12.03
CA ILE A 483 5.06 3.31 11.14
C ILE A 483 3.82 3.71 10.36
N MET A 484 3.40 4.98 10.48
CA MET A 484 2.14 5.50 9.91
C MET A 484 2.37 6.54 8.80
N ILE A 485 3.63 6.82 8.45
CA ILE A 485 3.96 7.74 7.36
C ILE A 485 4.00 7.00 6.02
N HIS A 486 3.44 7.61 4.97
CA HIS A 486 3.33 7.03 3.62
C HIS A 486 3.83 8.00 2.54
N HIS A 487 4.95 8.67 2.82
CA HIS A 487 5.62 9.61 1.92
C HIS A 487 7.12 9.33 1.88
N GLU A 488 7.81 9.91 0.90
CA GLU A 488 9.26 9.78 0.80
C GLU A 488 9.97 10.29 2.07
N LEU A 489 11.02 9.58 2.47
CA LEU A 489 11.77 9.92 3.68
C LEU A 489 12.66 11.13 3.41
N ASP A 490 12.44 12.19 4.19
CA ASP A 490 13.21 13.42 4.23
C ASP A 490 14.28 13.40 5.33
N ILE A 491 14.19 12.46 6.28
CA ILE A 491 15.15 12.24 7.35
C ILE A 491 15.64 10.79 7.30
N LEU A 492 16.95 10.62 7.16
CA LEU A 492 17.62 9.35 6.88
C LEU A 492 18.81 9.14 7.83
N ASP A 493 18.99 7.92 8.32
CA ASP A 493 20.10 7.55 9.20
C ASP A 493 21.20 6.81 8.42
N PHE A 494 20.81 6.13 7.34
CA PHE A 494 21.71 5.36 6.49
C PHE A 494 21.39 5.51 5.01
N ILE A 495 22.40 5.77 4.18
CA ILE A 495 22.27 5.77 2.72
C ILE A 495 23.13 4.68 2.12
N ALA A 496 22.57 3.89 1.20
CA ALA A 496 23.32 2.93 0.41
C ALA A 496 23.40 3.39 -1.05
N VAL A 497 24.60 3.62 -1.57
CA VAL A 497 24.84 3.99 -2.97
C VAL A 497 25.48 2.79 -3.67
N GLN A 498 24.72 2.12 -4.54
CA GLN A 498 25.20 0.95 -5.28
C GLN A 498 25.97 1.31 -6.56
N ASP A 499 25.90 2.57 -7.00
CA ASP A 499 26.64 3.09 -8.14
C ASP A 499 27.03 4.56 -7.85
N VAL A 500 28.33 4.85 -7.91
CA VAL A 500 28.90 6.20 -7.68
C VAL A 500 28.30 7.24 -8.65
N ASN A 501 27.79 6.82 -9.81
CA ASN A 501 27.10 7.70 -10.75
C ASN A 501 25.89 8.43 -10.14
N ALA A 502 25.34 7.96 -9.01
CA ALA A 502 24.29 8.67 -8.28
C ALA A 502 24.70 10.10 -7.85
N PHE A 503 26.00 10.34 -7.65
CA PHE A 503 26.53 11.68 -7.34
C PHE A 503 26.64 12.59 -8.56
N LEU A 504 26.56 12.04 -9.78
CA LEU A 504 26.57 12.83 -11.03
C LEU A 504 25.15 13.26 -11.44
N THR A 505 24.13 12.50 -11.02
CA THR A 505 22.73 12.73 -11.40
C THR A 505 21.91 13.46 -10.34
N GLY A 506 22.45 13.66 -9.13
CA GLY A 506 21.80 14.39 -8.05
C GLY A 506 22.67 14.47 -6.79
N ASN A 507 22.06 14.81 -5.65
CA ASN A 507 22.72 14.76 -4.34
C ASN A 507 22.22 13.52 -3.54
N PRO A 508 23.01 12.43 -3.48
CA PRO A 508 22.65 11.27 -2.69
C PRO A 508 22.54 11.51 -1.19
N LEU A 509 23.19 12.56 -0.64
CA LEU A 509 23.24 12.91 0.79
C LEU A 509 21.99 13.65 1.28
N GLN A 510 21.12 14.10 0.36
CA GLN A 510 19.93 14.87 0.70
C GLN A 510 19.05 14.11 1.71
N GLY A 511 18.82 14.70 2.89
CA GLY A 511 18.01 14.12 3.96
C GLY A 511 18.75 13.19 4.93
N LEU A 512 20.03 12.88 4.69
CA LEU A 512 20.86 12.22 5.72
C LEU A 512 20.90 13.07 6.98
N CYS A 513 20.89 12.49 8.17
CA CYS A 513 21.13 13.19 9.42
C CYS A 513 22.62 13.48 9.61
N ASP A 514 22.95 14.50 10.42
CA ASP A 514 24.33 14.72 10.85
C ASP A 514 24.83 13.52 11.66
N ASN A 515 26.10 13.15 11.49
CA ASN A 515 26.69 11.90 11.99
C ASN A 515 26.04 10.61 11.45
N GLY A 516 25.17 10.72 10.44
CA GLY A 516 24.61 9.59 9.71
C GLY A 516 25.67 8.79 8.97
N THR A 517 25.26 7.69 8.36
CA THR A 517 26.19 6.78 7.66
C THR A 517 25.84 6.68 6.18
N ILE A 518 26.86 6.70 5.32
CA ILE A 518 26.71 6.39 3.90
C ILE A 518 27.61 5.21 3.54
N PHE A 519 27.03 4.24 2.84
CA PHE A 519 27.77 3.18 2.17
C PHE A 519 27.84 3.48 0.67
N ILE A 520 29.02 3.33 0.07
CA ILE A 520 29.25 3.53 -1.36
C ILE A 520 29.94 2.30 -1.94
N GLN A 521 29.31 1.66 -2.91
CA GLN A 521 29.93 0.59 -3.69
C GLN A 521 31.07 1.17 -4.52
N SER A 522 32.25 0.56 -4.43
CA SER A 522 33.41 0.99 -5.22
C SER A 522 34.43 -0.13 -5.42
N ASN A 523 35.13 -0.11 -6.54
CA ASN A 523 36.15 -1.08 -6.92
C ASN A 523 37.59 -0.56 -6.77
N LYS A 524 37.78 0.58 -6.09
CA LYS A 524 39.09 1.23 -5.91
C LYS A 524 39.99 0.42 -4.99
N ALA A 525 41.31 0.63 -5.09
CA ALA A 525 42.28 -0.17 -4.33
C ALA A 525 42.55 0.40 -2.93
N SER A 526 42.54 1.73 -2.79
CA SER A 526 42.85 2.45 -1.56
C SER A 526 41.77 3.47 -1.19
N ASP A 527 41.79 3.92 0.07
CA ASP A 527 40.89 4.97 0.57
C ASP A 527 41.11 6.31 -0.18
N GLU A 528 42.36 6.64 -0.53
CA GLU A 528 42.70 7.83 -1.32
C GLU A 528 42.10 7.79 -2.73
N GLU A 529 42.23 6.65 -3.44
CA GLU A 529 41.66 6.47 -4.78
C GLU A 529 40.12 6.53 -4.78
N PHE A 530 39.51 6.01 -3.72
CA PHE A 530 38.07 6.09 -3.50
C PHE A 530 37.63 7.52 -3.21
N TRP A 531 38.29 8.21 -2.27
CA TRP A 531 37.90 9.56 -1.87
C TRP A 531 37.97 10.54 -3.04
N ASN A 532 39.01 10.41 -3.86
CA ASN A 532 39.23 11.26 -5.04
C ASN A 532 38.25 10.99 -6.20
N CYS A 533 37.44 9.93 -6.16
CA CYS A 533 36.41 9.70 -7.18
C CYS A 533 35.07 10.38 -6.89
N LEU A 534 34.89 10.90 -5.67
CA LEU A 534 33.67 11.57 -5.24
C LEU A 534 33.73 13.07 -5.55
N PRO A 535 32.60 13.74 -5.85
CA PRO A 535 32.60 15.18 -6.05
C PRO A 535 33.08 15.93 -4.81
N ALA A 536 33.89 16.98 -5.03
CA ALA A 536 34.48 17.77 -3.94
C ALA A 536 33.42 18.38 -3.00
N GLU A 537 32.27 18.81 -3.54
CA GLU A 537 31.16 19.33 -2.75
C GLU A 537 30.58 18.27 -1.79
N SER A 538 30.34 17.05 -2.28
CA SER A 538 29.90 15.94 -1.45
C SER A 538 30.92 15.60 -0.36
N CYS A 539 32.21 15.64 -0.68
CA CYS A 539 33.29 15.43 0.30
C CYS A 539 33.28 16.50 1.40
N ARG A 540 33.10 17.78 1.04
CA ARG A 540 32.96 18.87 2.03
C ARG A 540 31.75 18.63 2.92
N GLU A 541 30.58 18.34 2.32
CA GLU A 541 29.35 18.06 3.07
C GLU A 541 29.54 16.89 4.05
N MET A 542 30.19 15.80 3.63
CA MET A 542 30.44 14.64 4.49
C MET A 542 31.36 14.97 5.67
N ILE A 543 32.38 15.82 5.48
CA ILE A 543 33.27 16.25 6.57
C ILE A 543 32.53 17.19 7.52
N GLU A 544 31.91 18.25 6.99
CA GLU A 544 31.23 19.29 7.79
C GLU A 544 30.15 18.71 8.69
N ARG A 545 29.45 17.68 8.21
CA ARG A 545 28.32 17.05 8.91
C ARG A 545 28.71 15.79 9.68
N GLY A 546 30.00 15.46 9.73
CA GLY A 546 30.53 14.30 10.47
C GLY A 546 30.02 12.95 9.94
N ILE A 547 29.74 12.85 8.65
CA ILE A 547 29.16 11.64 8.03
C ILE A 547 30.17 10.49 8.07
N LYS A 548 29.72 9.32 8.50
CA LYS A 548 30.50 8.07 8.48
C LYS A 548 30.46 7.49 7.07
N VAL A 549 31.63 7.37 6.45
CA VAL A 549 31.74 6.89 5.05
C VAL A 549 32.25 5.46 5.03
N LEU A 550 31.43 4.56 4.50
CA LEU A 550 31.71 3.15 4.32
C LEU A 550 31.85 2.83 2.83
N TRP A 551 32.76 1.93 2.48
CA TRP A 551 32.90 1.49 1.10
C TRP A 551 33.38 0.04 0.97
N LEU A 552 32.97 -0.62 -0.12
CA LEU A 552 33.31 -2.02 -0.42
C LEU A 552 33.02 -2.37 -1.89
N ASP A 553 33.82 -3.25 -2.48
CA ASP A 553 33.53 -3.84 -3.80
C ASP A 553 32.56 -5.02 -3.67
N THR A 554 31.26 -4.71 -3.55
CA THR A 554 30.19 -5.72 -3.46
C THR A 554 30.11 -6.59 -4.72
N ALA A 555 30.51 -6.06 -5.89
CA ALA A 555 30.49 -6.76 -7.16
C ALA A 555 31.59 -7.83 -7.23
N LYS A 556 32.79 -7.54 -6.71
CA LYS A 556 33.87 -8.51 -6.57
C LYS A 556 33.47 -9.65 -5.65
N ILE A 557 32.96 -9.35 -4.45
CA ILE A 557 32.51 -10.38 -3.50
C ILE A 557 31.45 -11.28 -4.13
N ALA A 558 30.44 -10.69 -4.76
CA ALA A 558 29.38 -11.46 -5.41
C ALA A 558 29.90 -12.37 -6.55
N ARG A 559 30.91 -11.94 -7.31
CA ARG A 559 31.56 -12.75 -8.35
C ARG A 559 32.36 -13.92 -7.78
N GLU A 560 33.04 -13.70 -6.67
CA GLU A 560 33.88 -14.72 -6.02
C GLU A 560 33.05 -15.78 -5.30
N VAL A 561 31.92 -15.39 -4.71
CA VAL A 561 31.10 -16.27 -3.87
C VAL A 561 30.02 -17.01 -4.67
N SER A 562 29.43 -16.38 -5.69
CA SER A 562 28.29 -16.99 -6.40
C SER A 562 28.70 -18.24 -7.17
N SER A 563 28.06 -19.37 -6.85
CA SER A 563 28.12 -20.59 -7.67
C SER A 563 27.39 -20.46 -9.01
N ARG A 564 26.60 -19.39 -9.20
CA ARG A 564 25.73 -19.18 -10.36
C ARG A 564 25.95 -17.83 -11.05
N PRO A 565 26.35 -17.82 -12.35
CA PRO A 565 26.57 -16.57 -13.08
C PRO A 565 25.37 -15.62 -13.12
N ASP A 566 24.15 -16.16 -13.22
CA ASP A 566 22.93 -15.36 -13.33
C ASP A 566 22.50 -14.68 -12.01
N LEU A 567 23.09 -15.07 -10.87
CA LEU A 567 22.79 -14.53 -9.55
C LEU A 567 23.80 -13.47 -9.08
N VAL A 568 24.98 -13.39 -9.70
CA VAL A 568 26.07 -12.48 -9.31
C VAL A 568 25.57 -11.05 -9.11
N VAL A 569 24.83 -10.51 -10.07
CA VAL A 569 24.33 -9.13 -10.00
C VAL A 569 23.41 -8.92 -8.79
N ARG A 570 22.54 -9.89 -8.48
CA ARG A 570 21.57 -9.80 -7.37
C ARG A 570 22.24 -10.01 -6.01
N MET A 571 23.32 -10.79 -5.96
CA MET A 571 24.06 -11.06 -4.72
C MET A 571 24.78 -9.83 -4.17
N GLN A 572 25.05 -8.81 -4.98
CA GLN A 572 25.59 -7.53 -4.50
C GLN A 572 24.73 -6.92 -3.40
N GLY A 573 23.40 -6.96 -3.57
CA GLY A 573 22.49 -6.47 -2.56
C GLY A 573 22.46 -7.33 -1.28
N ILE A 574 22.91 -8.59 -1.34
CA ILE A 574 23.04 -9.44 -0.14
C ILE A 574 24.32 -9.11 0.63
N VAL A 575 25.38 -8.69 -0.06
CA VAL A 575 26.56 -8.11 0.61
C VAL A 575 26.15 -6.84 1.38
N LEU A 576 25.29 -5.99 0.78
CA LEU A 576 24.76 -4.80 1.45
C LEU A 576 24.02 -5.13 2.76
N LEU A 577 23.34 -6.28 2.87
CA LEU A 577 22.72 -6.69 4.15
C LEU A 577 23.78 -6.84 5.26
N GLY A 578 24.95 -7.42 4.98
CA GLY A 578 26.04 -7.51 5.97
C GLY A 578 26.57 -6.13 6.39
N ILE A 579 26.70 -5.23 5.42
CA ILE A 579 27.15 -3.85 5.65
C ILE A 579 26.14 -3.07 6.50
N PHE A 580 24.85 -3.21 6.15
CA PHE A 580 23.74 -2.64 6.88
C PHE A 580 23.76 -3.10 8.34
N LEU A 581 23.86 -4.42 8.58
CA LEU A 581 23.92 -4.96 9.94
C LEU A 581 25.09 -4.37 10.74
N ARG A 582 26.29 -4.29 10.17
CA ARG A 582 27.45 -3.67 10.85
C ARG A 582 27.24 -2.20 11.20
N SER A 583 26.44 -1.49 10.42
CA SER A 583 26.23 -0.05 10.56
C SER A 583 25.04 0.31 11.44
N THR A 584 24.14 -0.64 11.68
CA THR A 584 22.90 -0.39 12.43
C THR A 584 23.10 -0.53 13.93
N PRO A 585 22.45 0.32 14.74
CA PRO A 585 22.53 0.24 16.20
C PRO A 585 21.91 -1.06 16.75
N PHE A 586 20.98 -1.67 16.01
CA PHE A 586 20.23 -2.85 16.45
C PHE A 586 21.07 -4.13 16.50
N ALA A 587 22.05 -4.27 15.61
CA ALA A 587 22.92 -5.45 15.57
C ALA A 587 24.16 -5.32 16.48
N ALA A 588 24.43 -4.15 17.04
CA ALA A 588 25.66 -3.87 17.79
C ALA A 588 25.84 -4.75 19.04
N ASN A 589 24.75 -5.25 19.61
CA ASN A 589 24.74 -6.09 20.82
C ASN A 589 24.42 -7.57 20.53
N THR A 590 24.27 -7.98 19.28
CA THR A 590 23.98 -9.37 18.91
C THR A 590 25.27 -10.09 18.57
N SER A 591 25.52 -11.23 19.22
CA SER A 591 26.72 -12.02 18.91
C SER A 591 26.64 -12.63 17.50
N GLU A 592 27.78 -12.84 16.84
CA GLU A 592 27.82 -13.48 15.52
C GLU A 592 27.19 -14.88 15.51
N ASP A 593 27.28 -15.60 16.64
CA ASP A 593 26.72 -16.93 16.83
C ASP A 593 25.17 -16.93 16.89
N GLU A 594 24.55 -15.80 17.27
CA GLU A 594 23.10 -15.61 17.21
C GLU A 594 22.64 -15.01 15.88
N LEU A 595 23.46 -14.12 15.31
CA LEU A 595 23.15 -13.35 14.10
C LEU A 595 23.04 -14.23 12.85
N TYR A 596 24.06 -15.06 12.57
CA TYR A 596 24.12 -15.80 11.30
C TYR A 596 23.07 -16.91 11.15
N PRO A 597 22.73 -17.70 12.19
CA PRO A 597 21.65 -18.69 12.08
C PRO A 597 20.28 -18.05 11.77
N ALA A 598 19.98 -16.89 12.34
CA ALA A 598 18.73 -16.18 12.08
C ALA A 598 18.69 -15.64 10.63
N ILE A 599 19.79 -15.07 10.15
CA ILE A 599 19.93 -14.62 8.76
C ILE A 599 19.77 -15.81 7.81
N GLU A 600 20.38 -16.95 8.10
CA GLU A 600 20.25 -18.16 7.28
C GLU A 600 18.79 -18.62 7.18
N LYS A 601 18.05 -18.60 8.30
CA LYS A 601 16.60 -18.91 8.32
C LYS A 601 15.82 -17.98 7.38
N SER A 602 16.09 -16.67 7.44
CA SER A 602 15.50 -15.68 6.53
C SER A 602 15.87 -15.94 5.07
N LEU A 603 17.15 -16.15 4.76
CA LEU A 603 17.62 -16.43 3.41
C LEU A 603 17.00 -17.72 2.84
N ARG A 604 16.79 -18.73 3.68
CA ARG A 604 16.15 -20.00 3.30
C ARG A 604 14.69 -19.81 2.88
N LYS A 605 13.95 -18.87 3.49
CA LYS A 605 12.57 -18.49 3.06
C LYS A 605 12.55 -17.97 1.62
N TYR A 606 13.53 -17.16 1.22
CA TYR A 606 13.58 -16.55 -0.11
C TYR A 606 14.27 -17.42 -1.18
N PHE A 607 15.32 -18.15 -0.79
CA PHE A 607 16.22 -18.83 -1.72
C PHE A 607 16.21 -20.35 -1.59
N GLY A 608 15.53 -20.95 -0.61
CA GLY A 608 15.52 -22.40 -0.40
C GLY A 608 15.06 -23.19 -1.63
N LYS A 609 14.10 -22.67 -2.40
CA LYS A 609 13.65 -23.29 -3.67
C LYS A 609 14.72 -23.30 -4.77
N LYS A 610 15.80 -22.52 -4.63
CA LYS A 610 16.91 -22.45 -5.58
C LYS A 610 18.07 -23.39 -5.22
N GLY A 611 17.96 -24.13 -4.12
CA GLY A 611 18.95 -25.11 -3.66
C GLY A 611 19.82 -24.62 -2.51
N GLU A 612 20.38 -25.57 -1.75
CA GLU A 612 21.17 -25.32 -0.54
C GLU A 612 22.41 -24.48 -0.80
N GLN A 613 23.14 -24.77 -1.88
CA GLN A 613 24.35 -24.03 -2.23
C GLN A 613 24.06 -22.52 -2.39
N VAL A 614 22.93 -22.17 -3.01
CA VAL A 614 22.54 -20.76 -3.18
C VAL A 614 22.30 -20.11 -1.82
N VAL A 615 21.71 -20.81 -0.85
CA VAL A 615 21.51 -20.27 0.51
C VAL A 615 22.87 -20.00 1.17
N GLN A 616 23.81 -20.94 1.09
CA GLN A 616 25.15 -20.81 1.68
C GLN A 616 26.00 -19.73 1.02
N ASP A 617 25.93 -19.58 -0.31
CA ASP A 617 26.58 -18.50 -1.05
C ASP A 617 26.06 -17.14 -0.56
N ASN A 618 24.73 -17.00 -0.41
CA ASN A 618 24.14 -15.76 0.10
C ASN A 618 24.58 -15.48 1.55
N LEU A 619 24.62 -16.50 2.42
CA LEU A 619 25.10 -16.33 3.79
C LEU A 619 26.57 -15.89 3.83
N THR A 620 27.41 -16.43 2.93
CA THR A 620 28.81 -16.04 2.80
C THR A 620 28.95 -14.58 2.33
N CYS A 621 28.11 -14.14 1.38
CA CYS A 621 28.05 -12.73 0.98
C CYS A 621 27.72 -11.80 2.17
N VAL A 622 26.79 -12.20 3.04
CA VAL A 622 26.46 -11.42 4.25
C VAL A 622 27.66 -11.33 5.19
N LYS A 623 28.31 -12.46 5.50
CA LYS A 623 29.50 -12.52 6.35
C LYS A 623 30.62 -11.61 5.85
N ARG A 624 30.93 -11.70 4.55
CA ARG A 624 31.96 -10.88 3.91
C ARG A 624 31.58 -9.40 3.88
N GLY A 625 30.32 -9.07 3.63
CA GLY A 625 29.84 -7.68 3.73
C GLY A 625 30.00 -7.09 5.13
N PHE A 626 29.74 -7.88 6.17
CA PHE A 626 29.91 -7.47 7.57
C PHE A 626 31.39 -7.28 7.94
N SER A 627 32.28 -8.21 7.58
CA SER A 627 33.68 -8.18 8.01
C SER A 627 34.60 -7.31 7.13
N GLU A 628 34.38 -7.29 5.81
CA GLU A 628 35.31 -6.66 4.85
C GLU A 628 35.01 -5.18 4.58
N VAL A 629 33.85 -4.66 5.00
CA VAL A 629 33.52 -3.24 4.78
C VAL A 629 34.54 -2.32 5.46
N ARG A 630 35.01 -1.35 4.68
CA ARG A 630 35.98 -0.35 5.12
C ARG A 630 35.25 0.90 5.58
N GLN A 631 35.79 1.55 6.60
CA GLN A 631 35.33 2.86 7.07
C GLN A 631 36.47 3.85 6.89
N ILE A 632 36.17 4.98 6.27
CA ILE A 632 37.11 6.09 6.13
C ILE A 632 36.96 7.04 7.30
N ASP A 633 38.09 7.56 7.79
CA ASP A 633 38.11 8.75 8.63
C ASP A 633 38.16 9.99 7.73
N SER A 634 36.98 10.54 7.42
CA SER A 634 36.82 11.66 6.48
C SER A 634 37.62 12.90 6.88
N ASN A 635 37.91 13.08 8.19
CA ASN A 635 38.70 14.22 8.68
C ASN A 635 40.18 14.15 8.33
N THR A 636 40.67 12.97 7.95
CA THR A 636 42.08 12.74 7.60
C THR A 636 42.33 12.83 6.09
N MET A 637 41.27 12.95 5.29
CA MET A 637 41.34 12.97 3.83
C MET A 637 41.47 14.40 3.31
N THR A 638 42.34 14.59 2.31
CA THR A 638 42.49 15.90 1.64
C THR A 638 41.52 15.99 0.46
N ILE A 639 40.82 17.11 0.32
CA ILE A 639 39.97 17.36 -0.84
C ILE A 639 40.86 17.88 -1.97
N MET A 640 40.98 17.13 -3.05
CA MET A 640 41.60 17.63 -4.28
C MET A 640 40.59 18.49 -5.02
N GLU A 641 40.81 19.80 -5.08
CA GLU A 641 40.08 20.67 -6.00
C GLU A 641 40.59 20.39 -7.41
N VAL A 642 39.75 19.79 -8.24
CA VAL A 642 39.98 19.72 -9.67
C VAL A 642 39.41 21.01 -10.24
N GLU A 643 40.29 21.89 -10.76
CA GLU A 643 39.93 23.10 -11.51
C GLU A 643 39.02 22.81 -12.71
#